data_AF-A0A7L3ADN8-F1
#
_entry.id   AF-A0A7L3ADN8-F1
#
_cell.length_a   1.000
_cell.length_b   1.000
_cell.length_c   1.000
_cell.angle_alpha   90.00
_cell.angle_beta   90.00
_cell.angle_gamma   90.00
#
_symmetry.space_group_name_H-M   'P 1'
#
loop_
_entity.id
_entity.type
_entity.pdbx_description
1 polymer ?
#
loop_
_entity_poly.entity_id
_entity_poly.type
_entity_poly.pdbx_seq_one_letter_code
_entity_poly.pdbx_strand_id
1 'polypeptide(L)'
;AGEGLPARSPSSTAVWNFPSTKEHHLPLQIGEMVHILQASEGWYCGYSLRNRAARGIFPASLIRLKGAALEQRGVEESVVPSEMPTVQEITTTLREWATIWKQLYVAGQTERYGQVKRMMQELLEQRSQLLSGTLPKDQLLRLRKDVTGKMDYGNKILSLDLVVRDEHENILDPDSTSVISLFQAHRRAAQTLSQRMQEETSSQQRAPGHGPHGAASPSHNLYLCVRNFVCHIGEEAQLFMALYDPGEQRIISENYVIRWASTGVPQDIELLNNLKVVFTDLGSADLKRERLFLVCQIIRVGRMDLRDSHSRKLSTGLRRPFGISVMDITDITKGTCDSDEDKQHFIPVHLVAADGDFLHNMIRKAVEGKDINHKGQGLWVSLKVLWGDLSQVRKDHPHLVDRSTAVARKLGYPEVIMPGKWGDVRNDIYLTLVQGEFDKGNKKTQKNVEVTVCVCDEAGNVVQNVIHAGAGDSPTSHYRSVVYYQQRHQRWMETLKIAVPIEDVHRTHLRFTFRHRSSSDSKDRSERIFSMAFVRLMRPDGTTLRDGEHDLLLYKGDSKKLEDASAYLWLPSERNVPEPKLLSGSSFRVSGATAPLAVSSRDSFQISTLVCSTKLTQNVNLLGLLKWRSKPSLLCGNLQKLMNVDGGEVIKFLQDTLDALFSIMMEHSETDVYDTLVFDALVFIVSLVADRKFQHFNTVLEAYICQHFSATLAYK
;
A
#
# COMPACT_ATOMS: atom_id res chain seq x y z
N ALA A 1 22.64 28.10 62.57
CA ALA A 1 23.59 28.47 61.51
C ALA A 1 23.76 27.27 60.61
N GLY A 2 23.19 27.33 59.41
CA GLY A 2 23.51 26.47 58.28
C GLY A 2 23.45 27.41 57.08
N GLU A 3 24.60 27.78 56.54
CA GLU A 3 24.70 28.67 55.39
C GLU A 3 24.05 27.98 54.19
N GLY A 4 22.87 28.42 53.79
CA GLY A 4 22.22 27.98 52.56
C GLY A 4 23.06 28.45 51.37
N LEU A 5 23.60 27.50 50.60
CA LEU A 5 24.33 27.82 49.37
C LEU A 5 23.36 28.39 48.32
N PRO A 6 23.71 29.48 47.61
CA PRO A 6 22.90 29.99 46.51
C PRO A 6 22.82 28.95 45.39
N ALA A 7 21.61 28.50 45.07
CA ALA A 7 21.40 27.50 44.04
C ALA A 7 21.56 28.13 42.65
N ARG A 8 22.53 27.65 41.87
CA ARG A 8 22.84 28.13 40.49
C ARG A 8 21.86 27.64 39.41
N SER A 9 20.66 27.18 39.77
CA SER A 9 19.72 26.54 38.84
C SER A 9 18.36 27.25 38.83
N PRO A 10 18.16 28.26 37.96
CA PRO A 10 17.06 29.19 38.10
C PRO A 10 15.72 28.70 37.52
N SER A 11 15.65 27.56 36.83
CA SER A 11 14.37 26.99 36.35
C SER A 11 14.33 25.48 36.56
N SER A 12 13.34 24.99 37.31
CA SER A 12 13.21 23.57 37.63
C SER A 12 11.75 23.11 37.60
N THR A 13 11.50 21.81 37.44
CA THR A 13 10.15 21.25 37.31
C THR A 13 9.87 20.22 38.39
N ALA A 14 8.70 20.27 39.02
CA ALA A 14 8.26 19.25 39.96
C ALA A 14 7.94 17.93 39.23
N VAL A 15 8.52 16.81 39.69
CA VAL A 15 8.29 15.47 39.12
C VAL A 15 7.17 14.69 39.83
N TRP A 16 6.68 15.20 40.96
CA TRP A 16 5.58 14.58 41.71
C TRP A 16 4.76 15.66 42.44
N ASN A 17 3.56 15.29 42.87
CA ASN A 17 2.71 16.16 43.69
C ASN A 17 3.26 16.25 45.12
N PHE A 18 3.38 17.47 45.65
CA PHE A 18 3.76 17.74 47.03
C PHE A 18 2.67 18.56 47.73
N PRO A 19 1.89 17.97 48.65
CA PRO A 19 0.86 18.70 49.40
C PRO A 19 1.46 19.57 50.51
N SER A 20 0.83 20.71 50.81
CA SER A 20 1.22 21.56 51.94
C SER A 20 0.82 20.91 53.26
N THR A 21 1.74 20.18 53.87
CA THR A 21 1.54 19.49 55.17
C THR A 21 2.06 20.28 56.37
N LYS A 22 2.81 21.36 56.16
CA LYS A 22 3.34 22.27 57.19
C LYS A 22 3.28 23.72 56.68
N GLU A 23 3.29 24.68 57.59
CA GLU A 23 3.13 26.12 57.31
C GLU A 23 4.15 26.67 56.29
N HIS A 24 5.37 26.12 56.26
CA HIS A 24 6.41 26.55 55.32
C HIS A 24 6.47 25.73 54.03
N HIS A 25 5.65 24.69 53.87
CA HIS A 25 5.64 23.85 52.67
C HIS A 25 4.92 24.57 51.53
N LEU A 26 5.64 24.78 50.42
CA LEU A 26 5.04 25.26 49.18
C LEU A 26 4.37 24.07 48.48
N PRO A 27 3.03 24.04 48.33
CA PRO A 27 2.38 22.95 47.62
C PRO A 27 2.76 23.00 46.14
N LEU A 28 3.12 21.84 45.57
CA LEU A 28 3.51 21.72 44.17
C LEU A 28 2.70 20.62 43.48
N GLN A 29 2.33 20.85 42.23
CA GLN A 29 1.75 19.83 41.36
C GLN A 29 2.81 19.27 40.40
N ILE A 30 2.64 18.02 40.00
CA ILE A 30 3.48 17.39 38.97
C ILE A 30 3.48 18.26 37.70
N GLY A 31 4.67 18.54 37.17
CA GLY A 31 4.88 19.40 36.00
C GLY A 31 4.90 20.90 36.30
N GLU A 32 4.73 21.32 37.56
CA GLU A 32 4.79 22.73 37.94
C GLU A 32 6.23 23.26 37.89
N MET A 33 6.40 24.46 37.33
CA MET A 33 7.71 25.11 37.21
C MET A 33 7.98 25.96 38.44
N VAL A 34 9.13 25.75 39.07
CA VAL A 34 9.57 26.44 40.28
C VAL A 34 10.90 27.13 40.05
N HIS A 35 11.06 28.28 40.69
CA HIS A 35 12.33 28.99 40.78
C HIS A 35 12.96 28.72 42.15
N ILE A 36 14.20 28.21 42.16
CA ILE A 36 14.90 27.84 43.39
C ILE A 36 15.79 29.01 43.81
N LEU A 37 15.59 29.51 45.02
CA LEU A 37 16.37 30.59 45.62
C LEU A 37 17.53 30.05 46.45
N GLN A 38 17.26 29.02 47.26
CA GLN A 38 18.24 28.44 48.20
C GLN A 38 18.11 26.92 48.24
N ALA A 39 19.22 26.24 48.50
CA ALA A 39 19.27 24.79 48.72
C ALA A 39 19.87 24.49 50.10
N SER A 40 19.23 23.61 50.86
CA SER A 40 19.69 23.16 52.18
C SER A 40 19.31 21.70 52.40
N GLU A 41 20.29 20.83 52.67
CA GLU A 41 20.14 19.43 53.10
C GLU A 41 18.87 18.70 52.60
N GLY A 42 18.76 18.49 51.29
CA GLY A 42 17.66 17.72 50.70
C GLY A 42 16.35 18.50 50.48
N TRP A 43 16.33 19.80 50.77
CA TRP A 43 15.21 20.71 50.54
C TRP A 43 15.64 21.92 49.70
N TYR A 44 14.72 22.39 48.86
CA TYR A 44 14.82 23.64 48.12
C TYR A 44 13.84 24.66 48.70
N CYS A 45 14.25 25.92 48.74
CA CYS A 45 13.39 27.06 49.05
C CYS A 45 13.22 27.89 47.78
N GLY A 46 11.99 28.24 47.45
CA GLY A 46 11.68 28.90 46.18
C GLY A 46 10.23 29.35 46.07
N TYR A 47 9.82 29.66 44.85
CA TYR A 47 8.44 30.03 44.52
C TYR A 47 7.98 29.36 43.23
N SER A 48 6.68 29.20 43.07
CA SER A 48 6.08 28.72 41.82
C SER A 48 6.04 29.86 40.79
N LEU A 49 6.35 29.57 39.52
CA LEU A 49 6.20 30.55 38.44
C LEU A 49 4.73 30.95 38.21
N ARG A 50 3.76 30.16 38.70
CA ARG A 50 2.33 30.52 38.68
C ARG A 50 1.98 31.57 39.74
N ASN A 51 2.71 31.58 40.86
CA ASN A 51 2.49 32.51 41.96
C ASN A 51 3.82 32.91 42.60
N ARG A 52 4.44 33.97 42.08
CA ARG A 52 5.73 34.48 42.55
C ARG A 52 5.70 35.02 43.98
N ALA A 53 4.52 35.36 44.51
CA ALA A 53 4.36 35.88 45.86
C ALA A 53 4.42 34.77 46.93
N ALA A 54 4.02 33.53 46.58
CA ALA A 54 4.05 32.40 47.50
C ALA A 54 5.44 31.76 47.52
N ARG A 55 6.17 32.00 48.62
CA ARG A 55 7.49 31.39 48.88
C ARG A 55 7.35 30.28 49.91
N GLY A 56 8.11 29.21 49.72
CA GLY A 56 8.18 28.12 50.69
C GLY A 56 9.22 27.07 50.33
N ILE A 57 9.28 26.03 51.15
CA ILE A 57 10.22 24.92 50.99
C ILE A 57 9.54 23.70 50.37
N PHE A 58 10.29 22.95 49.57
CA PHE A 58 9.87 21.72 48.91
C PHE A 58 11.05 20.75 48.79
N PRO A 59 10.81 19.42 48.84
CA PRO A 59 11.90 18.44 48.83
C PRO A 59 12.67 18.46 47.51
N ALA A 60 14.00 18.42 47.58
CA ALA A 60 14.86 18.41 46.40
C ALA A 60 14.65 17.15 45.54
N SER A 61 14.29 16.02 46.17
CA SER A 61 13.98 14.75 45.47
C SER A 61 12.78 14.85 44.52
N LEU A 62 11.89 15.81 44.74
CA LEU A 62 10.68 16.00 43.93
C LEU A 62 10.88 17.00 42.79
N ILE A 63 12.08 17.53 42.61
CA ILE A 63 12.39 18.56 41.63
C ILE A 63 13.44 18.08 40.66
N ARG A 64 13.14 18.17 39.36
CA ARG A 64 14.09 17.99 38.27
C ARG A 64 14.63 19.35 37.85
N LEU A 65 15.93 19.54 38.03
CA LEU A 65 16.63 20.74 37.58
C LEU A 65 16.65 20.78 36.06
N LYS A 66 16.36 21.95 35.47
CA LYS A 66 16.56 22.21 34.04
C LYS A 66 17.68 23.24 33.87
N GLY A 67 18.45 23.10 32.79
CA GLY A 67 19.46 24.11 32.43
C GLY A 67 18.76 25.43 32.09
N ALA A 68 19.25 26.54 32.64
CA ALA A 68 18.77 27.88 32.35
C ALA A 68 19.95 28.87 32.43
N ALA A 69 20.00 29.81 31.50
CA ALA A 69 20.95 30.92 31.48
C ALA A 69 20.32 32.15 32.17
N LEU A 70 21.14 32.92 32.88
CA LEU A 70 20.73 34.19 33.49
C LEU A 70 21.03 35.31 32.49
N GLU A 71 20.02 36.08 32.08
CA GLU A 71 20.20 37.34 31.38
C GLU A 71 19.81 38.50 32.31
N GLN A 72 20.75 39.41 32.58
CA GLN A 72 20.48 40.64 33.32
C GLN A 72 19.95 41.70 32.37
N ARG A 73 18.63 41.96 32.41
CA ARG A 73 17.99 43.08 31.69
C ARG A 73 17.64 44.16 32.72
N GLY A 74 18.63 44.96 33.14
CA GLY A 74 18.44 46.04 34.11
C GLY A 74 18.21 45.56 35.55
N VAL A 75 17.19 46.10 36.24
CA VAL A 75 16.90 45.87 37.67
C VAL A 75 16.15 44.54 37.93
N GLU A 76 15.69 43.85 36.89
CA GLU A 76 15.04 42.53 37.00
C GLU A 76 15.93 41.41 36.43
N GLU A 77 16.17 40.37 37.24
CA GLU A 77 16.82 39.14 36.79
C GLU A 77 15.81 38.28 36.02
N SER A 78 16.03 38.09 34.71
CA SER A 78 15.20 37.21 33.89
C SER A 78 15.88 35.86 33.67
N VAL A 79 15.13 34.80 33.91
CA VAL A 79 15.60 33.41 33.78
C VAL A 79 15.22 32.89 32.41
N VAL A 80 16.20 32.65 31.54
CA VAL A 80 15.96 32.09 30.20
C VAL A 80 16.28 30.59 30.22
N PRO A 81 15.30 29.70 30.00
CA PRO A 81 15.57 28.26 29.91
C PRO A 81 16.57 27.95 28.77
N SER A 82 17.40 26.92 28.94
CA SER A 82 18.33 26.43 27.91
C SER A 82 17.63 25.72 26.74
N GLU A 83 16.30 25.60 26.78
CA GLU A 83 15.49 25.01 25.71
C GLU A 83 15.47 25.96 24.50
N MET A 84 15.42 25.41 23.29
CA MET A 84 15.33 26.21 22.06
C MET A 84 14.20 27.24 22.16
N PRO A 85 14.41 28.52 21.76
CA PRO A 85 13.39 29.58 21.88
C PRO A 85 12.03 29.20 21.30
N THR A 86 12.02 28.52 20.14
CA THR A 86 10.78 28.03 19.49
C THR A 86 9.99 27.06 20.36
N VAL A 87 10.66 26.18 21.14
CA VAL A 87 9.96 25.24 22.04
C VAL A 87 9.28 25.97 23.19
N GLN A 88 9.93 27.02 23.70
CA GLN A 88 9.35 27.88 24.74
C GLN A 88 8.13 28.60 24.20
N GLU A 89 8.25 29.14 22.99
CA GLU A 89 7.18 29.84 22.29
C GLU A 89 5.95 28.96 22.04
N ILE A 90 6.13 27.73 21.52
CA ILE A 90 5.01 26.78 21.35
C ILE A 90 4.32 26.56 22.70
N THR A 91 5.09 26.46 23.79
CA THR A 91 4.55 26.22 25.13
C THR A 91 3.71 27.40 25.62
N THR A 92 4.13 28.65 25.36
CA THR A 92 3.36 29.85 25.73
C THR A 92 2.11 30.00 24.87
N THR A 93 2.22 29.82 23.55
CA THR A 93 1.10 29.90 22.62
C THR A 93 0.03 28.85 22.91
N LEU A 94 0.42 27.60 23.20
CA LEU A 94 -0.54 26.57 23.60
C LEU A 94 -1.28 26.91 24.90
N ARG A 95 -0.64 27.61 25.85
CA ARG A 95 -1.29 28.04 27.11
C ARG A 95 -2.31 29.15 26.86
N GLU A 96 -1.96 30.11 26.02
CA GLU A 96 -2.86 31.20 25.62
C GLU A 96 -4.05 30.63 24.84
N TRP A 97 -3.79 29.81 23.82
CA TRP A 97 -4.82 29.15 23.02
C TRP A 97 -5.69 28.24 23.87
N ALA A 98 -5.15 27.52 24.86
CA ALA A 98 -5.95 26.68 25.76
C ALA A 98 -6.98 27.49 26.55
N THR A 99 -6.69 28.76 26.87
CA THR A 99 -7.62 29.64 27.58
C THR A 99 -8.78 30.04 26.65
N ILE A 100 -8.45 30.45 25.43
CA ILE A 100 -9.44 30.83 24.40
C ILE A 100 -10.26 29.61 23.96
N TRP A 101 -9.63 28.46 23.79
CA TRP A 101 -10.26 27.20 23.41
C TRP A 101 -11.34 26.76 24.40
N LYS A 102 -11.09 26.92 25.71
CA LYS A 102 -12.11 26.71 26.76
C LYS A 102 -13.26 27.70 26.64
N GLN A 103 -12.97 28.97 26.33
CA GLN A 103 -14.01 29.99 26.11
C GLN A 103 -14.87 29.67 24.86
N LEU A 104 -14.25 29.20 23.77
CA LEU A 104 -14.96 28.79 22.55
C LEU A 104 -15.93 27.63 22.81
N TYR A 105 -15.54 26.68 23.67
CA TYR A 105 -16.41 25.59 24.11
C TYR A 105 -17.63 26.13 24.88
N VAL A 106 -17.40 27.02 25.86
CA VAL A 106 -18.48 27.63 26.65
C VAL A 106 -19.42 28.49 25.77
N ALA A 107 -18.88 29.17 24.76
CA ALA A 107 -19.63 29.98 23.80
C ALA A 107 -20.37 29.16 22.73
N GLY A 108 -20.26 27.82 22.73
CA GLY A 108 -20.94 26.94 21.76
C GLY A 108 -20.41 27.00 20.33
N GLN A 109 -19.23 27.57 20.09
CA GLN A 109 -18.62 27.69 18.76
C GLN A 109 -17.88 26.40 18.38
N THR A 110 -18.63 25.34 18.06
CA THR A 110 -18.11 23.97 17.84
C THR A 110 -17.09 23.87 16.70
N GLU A 111 -17.29 24.63 15.62
CA GLU A 111 -16.39 24.62 14.45
C GLU A 111 -15.00 25.19 14.78
N ARG A 112 -14.97 26.41 15.36
CA ARG A 112 -13.71 27.05 15.80
C ARG A 112 -13.03 26.28 16.93
N TYR A 113 -13.81 25.72 17.86
CA TYR A 113 -13.31 24.83 18.89
C TYR A 113 -12.59 23.61 18.30
N GLY A 114 -13.19 22.96 17.30
CA GLY A 114 -12.61 21.81 16.60
C GLY A 114 -11.36 22.17 15.81
N GLN A 115 -11.35 23.32 15.13
CA GLN A 115 -10.18 23.81 14.39
C GLN A 115 -8.99 24.08 15.31
N VAL A 116 -9.20 24.85 16.38
CA VAL A 116 -8.13 25.18 17.35
C VAL A 116 -7.62 23.92 18.05
N LYS A 117 -8.49 22.96 18.38
CA LYS A 117 -8.08 21.68 18.97
C LYS A 117 -7.10 20.91 18.08
N ARG A 118 -7.37 20.80 16.77
CA ARG A 118 -6.48 20.13 15.82
C ARG A 118 -5.12 20.83 15.74
N MET A 119 -5.13 22.16 15.60
CA MET A 119 -3.90 22.94 15.55
C MET A 119 -3.05 22.79 16.83
N MET A 120 -3.70 22.77 18.01
CA MET A 120 -3.01 22.55 19.28
C MET A 120 -2.37 21.14 19.37
N GLN A 121 -3.03 20.11 18.84
CA GLN A 121 -2.49 18.74 18.81
C GLN A 121 -1.28 18.64 17.88
N GLU A 122 -1.35 19.24 16.70
CA GLU A 122 -0.24 19.28 15.76
C GLU A 122 0.97 20.02 16.34
N LEU A 123 0.76 21.19 16.95
CA LEU A 123 1.84 21.94 17.62
C LEU A 123 2.48 21.14 18.76
N LEU A 124 1.71 20.31 19.47
CA LEU A 124 2.25 19.44 20.50
C LEU A 124 3.14 18.32 19.94
N GLU A 125 2.77 17.72 18.81
CA GLU A 125 3.59 16.73 18.09
C GLU A 125 4.87 17.38 17.56
N GLN A 126 4.77 18.55 16.93
CA GLN A 126 5.91 19.30 16.43
C GLN A 126 6.87 19.73 17.56
N ARG A 127 6.33 20.12 18.73
CA ARG A 127 7.13 20.38 19.93
C ARG A 127 7.92 19.14 20.38
N SER A 128 7.31 17.96 20.30
CA SER A 128 7.99 16.69 20.61
C SER A 128 9.13 16.39 19.63
N GLN A 129 8.91 16.65 18.33
CA GLN A 129 9.92 16.48 17.29
C GLN A 129 11.09 17.46 17.44
N LEU A 130 10.83 18.72 17.79
CA LEU A 130 11.89 19.70 18.08
C LEU A 130 12.76 19.29 19.28
N LEU A 131 12.15 18.63 20.27
CA LEU A 131 12.84 18.13 21.46
C LEU A 131 13.58 16.80 21.25
N SER A 132 13.30 16.05 20.18
CA SER A 132 13.92 14.74 19.96
C SER A 132 15.41 14.83 19.61
N GLY A 133 15.86 15.96 19.06
CA GLY A 133 17.27 16.19 18.69
C GLY A 133 17.78 15.29 17.56
N THR A 134 16.91 14.52 16.90
CA THR A 134 17.27 13.53 15.87
C THR A 134 17.18 14.07 14.44
N LEU A 135 16.76 15.32 14.27
CA LEU A 135 16.51 15.93 12.96
C LEU A 135 17.80 16.53 12.37
N PRO A 136 18.11 16.26 11.07
CA PRO A 136 19.13 17.00 10.33
C PRO A 136 18.85 18.51 10.31
N LYS A 137 19.90 19.34 10.18
CA LYS A 137 19.81 20.81 10.22
C LYS A 137 18.77 21.38 9.23
N ASP A 138 18.71 20.85 8.01
CA ASP A 138 17.78 21.33 6.98
C ASP A 138 16.32 21.00 7.32
N GLN A 139 16.08 19.82 7.89
CA GLN A 139 14.74 19.41 8.35
C GLN A 139 14.32 20.23 9.58
N LEU A 140 15.25 20.53 10.48
CA LEU A 140 15.00 21.37 11.65
C LEU A 140 14.60 22.80 11.25
N LEU A 141 15.29 23.40 10.28
CA LEU A 141 14.95 24.73 9.75
C LEU A 141 13.55 24.74 9.09
N ARG A 142 13.23 23.71 8.29
CA ARG A 142 11.90 23.57 7.68
C ARG A 142 10.80 23.41 8.73
N LEU A 143 11.01 22.53 9.72
CA LEU A 143 10.07 22.31 10.81
C LEU A 143 9.83 23.59 11.62
N ARG A 144 10.90 24.36 11.89
CA ARG A 144 10.80 25.64 12.60
C ARG A 144 9.90 26.64 11.86
N LYS A 145 10.08 26.77 10.55
CA LYS A 145 9.28 27.66 9.69
C LYS A 145 7.81 27.22 9.54
N ASP A 146 7.56 25.91 9.57
CA ASP A 146 6.20 25.39 9.57
C ASP A 146 5.50 25.71 10.89
N VAL A 147 6.15 25.43 12.03
CA VAL A 147 5.67 25.71 13.38
C VAL A 147 5.33 27.19 13.55
N THR A 148 6.27 28.10 13.24
CA THR A 148 6.08 29.54 13.42
C THR A 148 4.90 30.04 12.60
N GLY A 149 4.82 29.63 11.33
CA GLY A 149 3.74 30.07 10.49
C GLY A 149 2.36 29.48 10.86
N LYS A 150 2.30 28.27 11.44
CA LYS A 150 1.05 27.72 12.03
C LYS A 150 0.63 28.50 13.28
N MET A 151 1.58 28.88 14.12
CA MET A 151 1.33 29.73 15.29
C MET A 151 0.82 31.11 14.89
N ASP A 152 1.46 31.75 13.90
CA ASP A 152 1.06 33.07 13.42
C ASP A 152 -0.35 33.04 12.79
N TYR A 153 -0.65 32.00 12.01
CA TYR A 153 -2.00 31.76 11.48
C TYR A 153 -3.04 31.53 12.58
N GLY A 154 -2.72 30.68 13.56
CA GLY A 154 -3.59 30.41 14.70
C GLY A 154 -3.85 31.66 15.56
N ASN A 155 -2.83 32.47 15.79
CA ASN A 155 -2.97 33.77 16.45
C ASN A 155 -3.92 34.67 15.67
N LYS A 156 -3.81 34.70 14.33
CA LYS A 156 -4.69 35.51 13.50
C LYS A 156 -6.16 35.11 13.60
N ILE A 157 -6.47 33.81 13.52
CA ILE A 157 -7.86 33.32 13.60
C ILE A 157 -8.43 33.50 15.02
N LEU A 158 -7.57 33.48 16.04
CA LEU A 158 -7.92 33.74 17.44
C LEU A 158 -7.91 35.25 17.79
N SER A 159 -7.63 36.12 16.82
CA SER A 159 -7.53 37.58 17.00
C SER A 159 -6.50 38.01 18.05
N LEU A 160 -5.38 37.29 18.11
CA LEU A 160 -4.19 37.59 18.91
C LEU A 160 -3.18 38.42 18.10
N ASP A 161 -2.19 38.96 18.81
CA ASP A 161 -1.14 39.79 18.23
C ASP A 161 -0.24 39.01 17.25
N LEU A 162 0.17 39.69 16.19
CA LEU A 162 1.10 39.15 15.19
C LEU A 162 2.53 39.24 15.72
N VAL A 163 3.21 38.10 15.79
CA VAL A 163 4.62 38.03 16.18
C VAL A 163 5.50 38.26 14.95
N VAL A 164 6.48 39.15 15.05
CA VAL A 164 7.39 39.49 13.95
C VAL A 164 8.73 38.80 14.15
N ARG A 165 9.26 38.19 13.09
CA ARG A 165 10.42 37.30 13.15
C ARG A 165 11.57 37.74 12.25
N ASP A 166 12.79 37.33 12.61
CA ASP A 166 14.00 37.46 11.79
C ASP A 166 14.12 36.34 10.74
N GLU A 167 15.18 36.36 9.91
CA GLU A 167 15.44 35.32 8.90
C GLU A 167 15.71 33.92 9.49
N HIS A 168 16.04 33.86 10.78
CA HIS A 168 16.31 32.63 11.51
C HIS A 168 15.09 32.19 12.34
N GLU A 169 13.91 32.79 12.12
CA GLU A 169 12.65 32.48 12.80
C GLU A 169 12.70 32.74 14.32
N ASN A 170 13.56 33.66 14.78
CA ASN A 170 13.54 34.19 16.15
C ASN A 170 12.60 35.40 16.22
N ILE A 171 12.01 35.64 17.40
CA ILE A 171 11.19 36.83 17.65
C ILE A 171 12.11 38.06 17.62
N LEU A 172 11.73 39.08 16.85
CA LEU A 172 12.44 40.36 16.82
C LEU A 172 12.20 41.13 18.11
N ASP A 173 13.28 41.55 18.75
CA ASP A 173 13.23 42.40 19.93
C ASP A 173 13.07 43.88 19.49
N PRO A 174 11.98 44.57 19.92
CA PRO A 174 11.73 45.97 19.57
C PRO A 174 12.82 46.93 20.09
N ASP A 175 13.50 46.58 21.18
CA ASP A 175 14.50 47.44 21.82
C ASP A 175 15.85 47.42 21.06
N SER A 176 16.12 46.35 20.32
CA SER A 176 17.34 46.16 19.54
C SER A 176 17.16 46.33 18.03
N THR A 177 15.92 46.40 17.55
CA THR A 177 15.59 46.50 16.11
C THR A 177 15.20 47.94 15.74
N SER A 178 15.72 48.45 14.62
CA SER A 178 15.31 49.77 14.12
C SER A 178 13.81 49.83 13.83
N VAL A 179 13.16 50.95 14.16
CA VAL A 179 11.73 51.18 13.93
C VAL A 179 11.34 50.92 12.46
N ILE A 180 12.19 51.30 11.52
CA ILE A 180 11.94 51.11 10.08
C ILE A 180 12.01 49.63 9.69
N SER A 181 13.02 48.91 10.20
CA SER A 181 13.16 47.47 9.90
C SER A 181 12.04 46.66 10.57
N LEU A 182 11.63 47.02 11.78
CA LEU A 182 10.50 46.40 12.47
C LEU A 182 9.19 46.61 11.70
N PHE A 183 8.93 47.83 11.22
CA PHE A 183 7.76 48.12 10.38
C PHE A 183 7.76 47.33 9.06
N GLN A 184 8.91 47.23 8.39
CA GLN A 184 9.03 46.43 7.17
C GLN A 184 8.83 44.93 7.44
N ALA A 185 9.37 44.42 8.54
CA ALA A 185 9.19 43.03 8.95
C ALA A 185 7.72 42.75 9.29
N HIS A 186 7.04 43.67 9.98
CA HIS A 186 5.61 43.57 10.26
C HIS A 186 4.77 43.58 8.96
N ARG A 187 5.10 44.46 7.99
CA ARG A 187 4.44 44.45 6.66
C ARG A 187 4.63 43.12 5.94
N ARG A 188 5.84 42.56 5.95
CA ARG A 188 6.14 41.27 5.33
C ARG A 188 5.38 40.12 6.01
N ALA A 189 5.43 40.04 7.34
CA ALA A 189 4.71 39.04 8.11
C ALA A 189 3.20 39.09 7.85
N ALA A 190 2.61 40.29 7.83
CA ALA A 190 1.19 40.48 7.51
C ALA A 190 0.83 40.06 6.08
N GLN A 191 1.71 40.28 5.09
CA GLN A 191 1.49 39.84 3.71
C GLN A 191 1.56 38.31 3.58
N THR A 192 2.57 37.67 4.17
CA THR A 192 2.73 36.21 4.17
C THR A 192 1.54 35.53 4.86
N LEU A 193 1.06 36.11 5.96
CA LEU A 193 -0.10 35.62 6.69
C LEU A 193 -1.38 35.70 5.84
N SER A 194 -1.62 36.82 5.15
CA SER A 194 -2.77 36.98 4.26
C SER A 194 -2.75 35.99 3.09
N GLN A 195 -1.58 35.70 2.53
CA GLN A 195 -1.42 34.67 1.48
C GLN A 195 -1.80 33.28 2.02
N ARG A 196 -1.26 32.89 3.19
CA ARG A 196 -1.62 31.62 3.84
C ARG A 196 -3.11 31.51 4.17
N MET A 197 -3.74 32.60 4.61
CA MET A 197 -5.19 32.61 4.85
C MET A 197 -5.97 32.32 3.56
N GLN A 198 -5.53 32.85 2.42
CA GLN A 198 -6.16 32.60 1.13
C GLN A 198 -5.95 31.16 0.65
N GLU A 199 -4.77 30.58 0.89
CA GLU A 199 -4.48 29.17 0.64
C GLU A 199 -5.34 28.25 1.52
N GLU A 200 -5.49 28.55 2.81
CA GLU A 200 -6.32 27.73 3.72
C GLU A 200 -7.83 27.88 3.49
N THR A 201 -8.33 29.08 3.19
CA THR A 201 -9.77 29.27 2.83
C THR A 201 -10.12 28.60 1.50
N SER A 202 -9.20 28.57 0.53
CA SER A 202 -9.37 27.79 -0.71
C SER A 202 -9.34 26.28 -0.49
N SER A 203 -8.63 25.82 0.57
CA SER A 203 -8.61 24.42 0.98
C SER A 203 -9.89 24.00 1.75
N GLN A 204 -10.52 24.91 2.49
CA GLN A 204 -11.77 24.66 3.24
C GLN A 204 -13.04 24.61 2.36
N GLN A 205 -13.05 25.22 1.16
CA GLN A 205 -14.15 25.08 0.20
C GLN A 205 -14.11 23.75 -0.57
N ARG A 206 -13.02 22.98 -0.47
CA ARG A 206 -13.01 21.56 -0.81
C ARG A 206 -13.56 20.80 0.40
N ALA A 207 -14.52 19.91 0.17
CA ALA A 207 -15.23 19.13 1.19
C ALA A 207 -14.31 18.66 2.35
N PRO A 208 -14.83 18.57 3.59
CA PRO A 208 -14.03 18.27 4.78
C PRO A 208 -13.48 16.83 4.73
N GLY A 209 -12.32 16.69 4.11
CA GLY A 209 -11.60 15.43 3.97
C GLY A 209 -10.20 15.58 3.35
N HIS A 210 -9.72 16.80 3.13
CA HIS A 210 -8.39 17.05 2.55
C HIS A 210 -7.57 17.86 3.56
N GLY A 211 -6.75 17.17 4.36
CA GLY A 211 -5.73 17.82 5.19
C GLY A 211 -4.62 18.44 4.33
N PRO A 212 -3.97 19.53 4.78
CA PRO A 212 -2.95 20.24 4.02
C PRO A 212 -1.58 19.60 4.26
N HIS A 213 -1.37 18.38 3.76
CA HIS A 213 -0.04 17.81 3.57
C HIS A 213 0.05 17.31 2.13
N GLY A 214 0.79 18.08 1.32
CA GLY A 214 1.21 17.85 -0.06
C GLY A 214 0.49 16.76 -0.85
N ALA A 215 -0.45 17.19 -1.71
CA ALA A 215 -0.84 16.57 -2.99
C ALA A 215 -0.45 15.10 -3.25
N ALA A 216 -0.78 14.20 -2.32
CA ALA A 216 -0.86 12.78 -2.60
C ALA A 216 -2.26 12.56 -3.17
N SER A 217 -2.34 11.94 -4.34
CA SER A 217 -3.60 11.54 -4.97
C SER A 217 -4.51 10.86 -3.93
N PRO A 218 -5.84 11.02 -4.01
CA PRO A 218 -6.75 10.40 -3.07
C PRO A 218 -6.72 8.87 -3.30
N SER A 219 -5.79 8.18 -2.63
CA SER A 219 -5.83 6.74 -2.50
C SER A 219 -6.84 6.40 -1.42
N HIS A 220 -7.70 5.45 -1.74
CA HIS A 220 -8.73 4.97 -0.84
C HIS A 220 -8.39 3.53 -0.48
N ASN A 221 -8.69 3.17 0.75
CA ASN A 221 -8.52 1.82 1.23
C ASN A 221 -9.83 1.35 1.84
N LEU A 222 -10.15 0.08 1.65
CA LEU A 222 -11.33 -0.53 2.26
C LEU A 222 -10.87 -1.52 3.32
N TYR A 223 -11.11 -1.18 4.58
CA TYR A 223 -10.90 -2.07 5.70
C TYR A 223 -12.10 -3.03 5.82
N LEU A 224 -11.80 -4.32 5.92
CA LEU A 224 -12.75 -5.40 6.13
C LEU A 224 -12.30 -6.20 7.35
N CYS A 225 -13.23 -6.42 8.29
CA CYS A 225 -13.03 -7.31 9.42
C CYS A 225 -14.11 -8.38 9.42
N VAL A 226 -13.69 -9.65 9.42
CA VAL A 226 -14.59 -10.80 9.51
C VAL A 226 -14.89 -11.07 10.97
N ARG A 227 -16.14 -10.83 11.38
CA ARG A 227 -16.59 -10.97 12.76
C ARG A 227 -16.98 -12.41 13.09
N ASN A 228 -17.64 -13.08 12.16
CA ASN A 228 -18.08 -14.46 12.35
C ASN A 228 -18.36 -15.14 11.00
N PHE A 229 -18.25 -16.46 10.95
CA PHE A 229 -18.64 -17.27 9.80
C PHE A 229 -19.45 -18.48 10.28
N VAL A 230 -20.73 -18.52 9.89
CA VAL A 230 -21.69 -19.53 10.33
C VAL A 230 -22.08 -20.39 9.13
N CYS A 231 -21.39 -21.52 8.95
CA CYS A 231 -21.71 -22.47 7.89
C CYS A 231 -21.32 -23.91 8.27
N HIS A 232 -22.21 -24.87 8.01
CA HIS A 232 -21.98 -26.28 8.32
C HIS A 232 -21.29 -26.97 7.13
N ILE A 233 -19.96 -26.90 7.06
CA ILE A 233 -19.17 -27.48 5.97
C ILE A 233 -18.85 -28.96 6.22
N GLY A 234 -18.54 -29.33 7.46
CA GLY A 234 -18.18 -30.70 7.86
C GLY A 234 -16.78 -31.17 7.41
N GLU A 235 -16.05 -30.34 6.68
CA GLU A 235 -14.66 -30.55 6.24
C GLU A 235 -13.85 -29.25 6.44
N GLU A 236 -12.54 -29.29 6.24
CA GLU A 236 -11.73 -28.07 6.18
C GLU A 236 -12.15 -27.21 4.98
N ALA A 237 -12.01 -25.89 5.09
CA ALA A 237 -12.36 -24.97 4.02
C ALA A 237 -11.38 -23.81 3.88
N GLN A 238 -11.41 -23.19 2.72
CA GLN A 238 -10.68 -21.98 2.40
C GLN A 238 -11.68 -20.93 1.91
N LEU A 239 -11.68 -19.76 2.54
CA LEU A 239 -12.51 -18.62 2.19
C LEU A 239 -11.65 -17.63 1.40
N PHE A 240 -12.04 -17.30 0.18
CA PHE A 240 -11.37 -16.34 -0.68
C PHE A 240 -12.24 -15.09 -0.84
N MET A 241 -11.85 -13.97 -0.23
CA MET A 241 -12.60 -12.72 -0.28
C MET A 241 -11.94 -11.73 -1.22
N ALA A 242 -12.67 -11.16 -2.17
CA ALA A 242 -12.14 -10.17 -3.11
C ALA A 242 -13.21 -9.20 -3.58
N LEU A 243 -12.76 -8.09 -4.16
CA LEU A 243 -13.61 -7.09 -4.79
C LEU A 243 -13.92 -7.49 -6.24
N TYR A 244 -15.19 -7.39 -6.63
CA TYR A 244 -15.69 -7.80 -7.94
C TYR A 244 -16.42 -6.66 -8.63
N ASP A 245 -16.09 -6.45 -9.90
CA ASP A 245 -16.78 -5.51 -10.78
C ASP A 245 -17.71 -6.27 -11.75
N PRO A 246 -19.03 -6.05 -11.68
CA PRO A 246 -19.98 -6.65 -12.60
C PRO A 246 -19.97 -6.03 -14.01
N GLY A 247 -19.47 -4.81 -14.19
CA GLY A 247 -19.31 -4.20 -15.52
C GLY A 247 -18.23 -4.92 -16.32
N GLU A 248 -17.06 -5.13 -15.71
CA GLU A 248 -15.93 -5.84 -16.31
C GLU A 248 -16.04 -7.38 -16.19
N GLN A 249 -16.97 -7.88 -15.36
CA GLN A 249 -17.14 -9.29 -15.03
C GLN A 249 -15.86 -9.94 -14.49
N ARG A 250 -15.08 -9.19 -13.70
CA ARG A 250 -13.76 -9.61 -13.19
C ARG A 250 -13.56 -9.21 -11.73
N ILE A 251 -12.73 -10.00 -11.05
CA ILE A 251 -12.19 -9.64 -9.74
C ILE A 251 -11.13 -8.55 -9.95
N ILE A 252 -11.10 -7.54 -9.08
CA ILE A 252 -10.22 -6.37 -9.21
C ILE A 252 -9.20 -6.23 -8.09
N SER A 253 -9.25 -7.10 -7.08
CA SER A 253 -8.30 -7.12 -5.96
C SER A 253 -7.65 -8.50 -5.81
N GLU A 254 -6.54 -8.54 -5.09
CA GLU A 254 -6.03 -9.80 -4.53
C GLU A 254 -7.09 -10.45 -3.63
N ASN A 255 -7.09 -11.79 -3.59
CA ASN A 255 -7.93 -12.53 -2.67
C ASN A 255 -7.39 -12.39 -1.25
N TYR A 256 -8.24 -12.21 -0.25
CA TYR A 256 -7.92 -12.46 1.15
C TYR A 256 -8.31 -13.89 1.50
N VAL A 257 -7.37 -14.67 2.03
CA VAL A 257 -7.54 -16.11 2.24
C VAL A 257 -7.60 -16.41 3.73
N ILE A 258 -8.69 -17.04 4.16
CA ILE A 258 -8.83 -17.57 5.52
C ILE A 258 -8.96 -19.09 5.45
N ARG A 259 -8.12 -19.80 6.20
CA ARG A 259 -8.22 -21.25 6.37
C ARG A 259 -9.12 -21.59 7.55
N TRP A 260 -10.19 -22.32 7.27
CA TRP A 260 -11.22 -22.69 8.22
C TRP A 260 -11.12 -24.18 8.55
N ALA A 261 -11.01 -24.51 9.84
CA ALA A 261 -10.90 -25.89 10.29
C ALA A 261 -12.27 -26.59 10.28
N SER A 262 -12.24 -27.93 10.20
CA SER A 262 -13.43 -28.77 10.27
C SER A 262 -14.18 -28.67 11.60
N THR A 263 -13.53 -28.17 12.65
CA THR A 263 -14.09 -27.90 13.98
C THR A 263 -14.97 -26.64 14.03
N GLY A 264 -15.02 -25.85 12.95
CA GLY A 264 -15.85 -24.65 12.87
C GLY A 264 -15.18 -23.37 13.39
N VAL A 265 -13.86 -23.38 13.57
CA VAL A 265 -13.03 -22.20 13.90
C VAL A 265 -11.91 -22.05 12.85
N PRO A 266 -11.28 -20.87 12.72
CA PRO A 266 -10.06 -20.71 11.93
C PRO A 266 -8.99 -21.74 12.31
N GLN A 267 -8.21 -22.22 11.34
CA GLN A 267 -7.11 -23.17 11.59
C GLN A 267 -6.02 -22.59 12.50
N ASP A 268 -5.81 -21.27 12.41
CA ASP A 268 -4.91 -20.55 13.29
C ASP A 268 -5.71 -19.83 14.37
N ILE A 269 -5.53 -20.26 15.62
CA ILE A 269 -6.27 -19.74 16.77
C ILE A 269 -5.85 -18.29 17.08
N GLU A 270 -4.62 -17.88 16.71
CA GLU A 270 -4.16 -16.51 16.89
C GLU A 270 -4.89 -15.53 15.96
N LEU A 271 -5.42 -16.02 14.83
CA LEU A 271 -6.19 -15.22 13.88
C LEU A 271 -7.64 -14.95 14.31
N LEU A 272 -8.19 -15.60 15.35
CA LEU A 272 -9.60 -15.39 15.76
C LEU A 272 -9.92 -13.92 16.07
N ASN A 273 -8.95 -13.17 16.60
CA ASN A 273 -9.11 -11.74 16.91
C ASN A 273 -8.56 -10.82 15.81
N ASN A 274 -8.05 -11.39 14.72
CA ASN A 274 -7.29 -10.68 13.69
C ASN A 274 -7.65 -11.10 12.25
N LEU A 275 -8.91 -11.44 12.00
CA LEU A 275 -9.44 -11.66 10.65
C LEU A 275 -9.71 -10.32 9.95
N LYS A 276 -8.65 -9.54 9.74
CA LYS A 276 -8.69 -8.19 9.20
C LYS A 276 -7.89 -8.11 7.91
N VAL A 277 -8.45 -7.45 6.91
CA VAL A 277 -7.76 -7.13 5.66
C VAL A 277 -8.03 -5.69 5.25
N VAL A 278 -7.01 -5.04 4.70
CA VAL A 278 -7.15 -3.76 4.03
C VAL A 278 -6.98 -3.98 2.53
N PHE A 279 -8.04 -3.71 1.77
CA PHE A 279 -7.93 -3.56 0.32
C PHE A 279 -7.33 -2.19 0.02
N THR A 280 -6.20 -2.17 -0.68
CA THR A 280 -5.37 -0.98 -0.92
C THR A 280 -5.29 -0.65 -2.41
N ASP A 281 -4.72 0.52 -2.74
CA ASP A 281 -4.50 1.00 -4.11
C ASP A 281 -5.78 1.28 -4.92
N LEU A 282 -6.91 1.56 -4.23
CA LEU A 282 -8.16 1.94 -4.90
C LEU A 282 -8.12 3.43 -5.25
N GLY A 283 -8.21 3.73 -6.55
CA GLY A 283 -8.19 5.10 -7.09
C GLY A 283 -9.58 5.69 -7.24
N SER A 284 -9.67 6.97 -7.58
CA SER A 284 -10.94 7.69 -7.74
C SER A 284 -11.84 7.07 -8.81
N ALA A 285 -11.25 6.52 -9.86
CA ALA A 285 -11.96 5.80 -10.92
C ALA A 285 -12.66 4.54 -10.39
N ASP A 286 -12.08 3.85 -9.40
CA ASP A 286 -12.63 2.61 -8.85
C ASP A 286 -13.84 2.90 -7.95
N LEU A 287 -13.84 4.01 -7.20
CA LEU A 287 -15.00 4.42 -6.38
C LEU A 287 -16.14 5.03 -7.19
N LYS A 288 -15.82 5.61 -8.36
CA LYS A 288 -16.81 6.14 -9.30
C LYS A 288 -17.53 5.04 -10.09
N ARG A 289 -17.14 3.77 -9.94
CA ARG A 289 -17.81 2.65 -10.61
C ARG A 289 -19.29 2.61 -10.25
N GLU A 290 -20.11 2.19 -11.20
CA GLU A 290 -21.56 2.14 -11.01
C GLU A 290 -21.94 1.20 -9.87
N ARG A 291 -21.34 0.00 -9.85
CA ARG A 291 -21.56 -1.02 -8.81
C ARG A 291 -20.25 -1.72 -8.44
N LEU A 292 -20.07 -2.02 -7.16
CA LEU A 292 -18.92 -2.76 -6.63
C LEU A 292 -19.40 -3.80 -5.61
N PHE A 293 -18.88 -5.03 -5.72
CA PHE A 293 -19.28 -6.15 -4.88
C PHE A 293 -18.13 -6.70 -4.06
N LEU A 294 -18.42 -7.07 -2.81
CA LEU A 294 -17.57 -7.96 -2.03
C LEU A 294 -18.03 -9.40 -2.28
N VAL A 295 -17.11 -10.24 -2.75
CA VAL A 295 -17.36 -11.65 -3.05
C VAL A 295 -16.49 -12.52 -2.15
N CYS A 296 -17.09 -13.55 -1.57
CA CYS A 296 -16.39 -14.60 -0.84
C CYS A 296 -16.65 -15.96 -1.52
N GLN A 297 -15.60 -16.61 -2.03
CA GLN A 297 -15.67 -17.95 -2.58
C GLN A 297 -15.27 -18.97 -1.51
N ILE A 298 -16.07 -20.01 -1.34
CA ILE A 298 -15.87 -21.04 -0.33
C ILE A 298 -15.46 -22.33 -1.03
N ILE A 299 -14.25 -22.77 -0.74
CA ILE A 299 -13.66 -24.00 -1.28
C ILE A 299 -13.46 -24.98 -0.13
N ARG A 300 -14.14 -26.12 -0.17
CA ARG A 300 -13.92 -27.20 0.80
C ARG A 300 -12.71 -28.04 0.40
N VAL A 301 -11.96 -28.51 1.39
CA VAL A 301 -10.79 -29.36 1.22
C VAL A 301 -11.05 -30.68 1.91
N GLY A 302 -11.20 -31.74 1.13
CA GLY A 302 -11.67 -33.01 1.70
C GLY A 302 -11.67 -34.16 0.71
N ARG A 303 -12.70 -35.01 0.78
CA ARG A 303 -12.79 -36.23 -0.04
C ARG A 303 -13.29 -35.94 -1.45
N MET A 304 -13.34 -36.90 -2.38
CA MET A 304 -13.92 -36.63 -3.72
C MET A 304 -15.45 -36.73 -3.73
N ASP A 305 -16.00 -37.75 -3.09
CA ASP A 305 -17.43 -38.04 -3.02
C ASP A 305 -17.88 -38.07 -1.55
N LEU A 306 -19.05 -37.48 -1.27
CA LEU A 306 -19.67 -37.49 0.06
C LEU A 306 -20.75 -38.57 0.20
N ARG A 307 -21.10 -39.26 -0.89
CA ARG A 307 -22.22 -40.21 -0.92
C ARG A 307 -21.83 -41.64 -0.53
N ASP A 308 -20.55 -41.99 -0.63
CA ASP A 308 -20.08 -43.35 -0.34
C ASP A 308 -19.67 -43.52 1.13
N SER A 309 -20.57 -44.13 1.91
CA SER A 309 -20.33 -44.54 3.29
C SER A 309 -19.90 -46.01 3.34
N HIS A 310 -18.74 -46.23 3.97
CA HIS A 310 -18.20 -47.51 4.46
C HIS A 310 -17.78 -48.57 3.42
N SER A 311 -16.51 -48.50 2.96
CA SER A 311 -15.60 -49.68 2.87
C SER A 311 -14.24 -49.40 2.19
N ARG A 312 -14.01 -48.23 1.59
CA ARG A 312 -12.75 -47.94 0.87
C ARG A 312 -12.09 -46.66 1.38
N LYS A 313 -10.76 -46.65 1.48
CA LYS A 313 -9.98 -45.42 1.71
C LYS A 313 -10.20 -44.49 0.52
N LEU A 314 -10.88 -43.37 0.76
CA LEU A 314 -11.19 -42.34 -0.23
C LEU A 314 -10.03 -41.35 -0.30
N SER A 315 -9.80 -40.79 -1.48
CA SER A 315 -8.78 -39.75 -1.69
C SER A 315 -9.12 -38.51 -0.86
N THR A 316 -8.12 -37.91 -0.21
CA THR A 316 -8.27 -36.72 0.65
C THR A 316 -7.45 -35.54 0.12
N GLY A 317 -7.69 -34.34 0.67
CA GLY A 317 -6.95 -33.12 0.32
C GLY A 317 -7.35 -32.52 -1.03
N LEU A 318 -8.54 -32.84 -1.54
CA LEU A 318 -9.07 -32.33 -2.80
C LEU A 318 -9.82 -31.01 -2.56
N ARG A 319 -9.42 -29.97 -3.29
CA ARG A 319 -10.10 -28.66 -3.28
C ARG A 319 -11.34 -28.74 -4.18
N ARG A 320 -12.52 -28.49 -3.63
CA ARG A 320 -13.81 -28.57 -4.34
C ARG A 320 -14.65 -27.33 -4.06
N PRO A 321 -15.46 -26.87 -5.02
CA PRO A 321 -16.34 -25.74 -4.78
C PRO A 321 -17.41 -26.13 -3.74
N PHE A 322 -17.69 -25.23 -2.80
CA PHE A 322 -18.73 -25.41 -1.78
C PHE A 322 -19.84 -24.37 -1.91
N GLY A 323 -19.50 -23.10 -2.07
CA GLY A 323 -20.47 -22.02 -2.20
C GLY A 323 -19.84 -20.66 -2.43
N ILE A 324 -20.67 -19.63 -2.55
CA ILE A 324 -20.27 -18.23 -2.67
C ILE A 324 -21.11 -17.33 -1.77
N SER A 325 -20.57 -16.20 -1.37
CA SER A 325 -21.29 -15.11 -0.69
C SER A 325 -20.99 -13.81 -1.43
N VAL A 326 -22.00 -12.99 -1.65
CA VAL A 326 -21.89 -11.76 -2.45
C VAL A 326 -22.67 -10.65 -1.75
N MET A 327 -22.05 -9.48 -1.62
CA MET A 327 -22.65 -8.29 -1.01
C MET A 327 -22.36 -7.05 -1.87
N ASP A 328 -23.37 -6.24 -2.13
CA ASP A 328 -23.20 -4.93 -2.75
C ASP A 328 -22.61 -3.97 -1.71
N ILE A 329 -21.45 -3.39 -2.03
CA ILE A 329 -20.74 -2.44 -1.16
C ILE A 329 -20.67 -1.04 -1.77
N THR A 330 -21.40 -0.81 -2.86
CA THR A 330 -21.37 0.44 -3.63
C THR A 330 -21.65 1.65 -2.74
N ASP A 331 -22.71 1.60 -1.93
CA ASP A 331 -23.10 2.70 -1.04
C ASP A 331 -22.08 2.98 0.07
N ILE A 332 -21.41 1.93 0.54
CA ILE A 332 -20.35 2.02 1.55
C ILE A 332 -19.13 2.72 0.93
N THR A 333 -18.72 2.31 -0.27
CA THR A 333 -17.58 2.90 -0.96
C THR A 333 -17.81 4.32 -1.44
N LYS A 334 -19.06 4.69 -1.80
CA LYS A 334 -19.42 6.05 -2.20
C LYS A 334 -19.63 6.99 -1.00
N GLY A 335 -19.57 6.47 0.23
CA GLY A 335 -19.80 7.25 1.44
C GLY A 335 -21.25 7.73 1.60
N THR A 336 -22.20 7.13 0.89
CA THR A 336 -23.63 7.44 1.02
C THR A 336 -24.26 6.75 2.24
N CYS A 337 -23.60 5.72 2.77
CA CYS A 337 -24.00 5.02 3.98
C CYS A 337 -22.91 5.13 5.06
N ASP A 338 -23.29 5.56 6.28
CA ASP A 338 -22.40 5.47 7.44
C ASP A 338 -22.07 4.00 7.72
N SER A 339 -20.80 3.66 7.47
CA SER A 339 -20.18 2.39 7.81
C SER A 339 -19.18 2.65 8.94
N ASP A 340 -19.52 2.17 10.13
CA ASP A 340 -18.65 2.21 11.29
C ASP A 340 -18.17 0.79 11.61
N GLU A 341 -17.08 0.68 12.37
CA GLU A 341 -16.44 -0.59 12.72
C GLU A 341 -17.39 -1.55 13.44
N ASP A 342 -18.38 -1.01 14.16
CA ASP A 342 -19.35 -1.76 14.93
C ASP A 342 -20.55 -2.22 14.11
N LYS A 343 -20.74 -1.68 12.90
CA LYS A 343 -21.85 -2.06 12.02
C LYS A 343 -21.54 -3.39 11.34
N GLN A 344 -22.28 -4.43 11.74
CA GLN A 344 -22.15 -5.76 11.18
C GLN A 344 -23.11 -5.98 10.01
N HIS A 345 -22.59 -6.50 8.92
CA HIS A 345 -23.34 -6.89 7.73
C HIS A 345 -23.37 -8.41 7.62
N PHE A 346 -24.56 -8.97 7.43
CA PHE A 346 -24.75 -10.40 7.18
C PHE A 346 -24.78 -10.65 5.67
N ILE A 347 -23.90 -11.53 5.21
CA ILE A 347 -23.81 -11.95 3.81
C ILE A 347 -24.23 -13.43 3.71
N PRO A 348 -25.34 -13.76 3.04
CA PRO A 348 -25.80 -15.14 2.94
C PRO A 348 -24.84 -16.01 2.12
N VAL A 349 -24.71 -17.28 2.49
CA VAL A 349 -23.97 -18.28 1.71
C VAL A 349 -24.89 -18.97 0.70
N HIS A 350 -24.51 -18.88 -0.57
CA HIS A 350 -25.12 -19.59 -1.68
C HIS A 350 -24.37 -20.89 -1.92
N LEU A 351 -24.99 -22.00 -1.52
CA LEU A 351 -24.43 -23.33 -1.72
C LEU A 351 -24.49 -23.73 -3.20
N VAL A 352 -23.46 -24.44 -3.66
CA VAL A 352 -23.46 -25.04 -5.00
C VAL A 352 -24.53 -26.13 -5.04
N ALA A 353 -25.63 -25.88 -5.76
CA ALA A 353 -26.59 -26.93 -6.11
C ALA A 353 -25.94 -27.83 -7.18
N ALA A 354 -25.83 -29.14 -6.92
CA ALA A 354 -25.23 -30.15 -7.83
C ALA A 354 -25.76 -30.05 -9.27
N ASP A 355 -25.10 -30.46 -10.36
CA ASP A 355 -23.69 -30.68 -10.76
C ASP A 355 -23.57 -29.86 -12.07
N GLY A 356 -22.74 -28.83 -12.15
CA GLY A 356 -22.71 -28.00 -13.37
C GLY A 356 -22.23 -26.57 -13.20
N ASP A 357 -22.52 -25.94 -12.07
CA ASP A 357 -22.29 -24.50 -11.89
C ASP A 357 -20.85 -24.22 -11.39
N PHE A 358 -20.12 -23.42 -12.16
CA PHE A 358 -18.82 -22.86 -11.76
C PHE A 358 -19.01 -21.69 -10.79
N LEU A 359 -18.07 -21.52 -9.85
CA LEU A 359 -18.12 -20.42 -8.86
C LEU A 359 -18.28 -19.06 -9.53
N HIS A 360 -17.55 -18.82 -10.62
CA HIS A 360 -17.65 -17.58 -11.38
C HIS A 360 -19.06 -17.32 -11.96
N ASN A 361 -19.72 -18.36 -12.48
CA ASN A 361 -21.09 -18.23 -13.00
C ASN A 361 -22.09 -17.98 -11.88
N MET A 362 -21.88 -18.59 -10.70
CA MET A 362 -22.72 -18.32 -9.53
C MET A 362 -22.58 -16.87 -9.08
N ILE A 363 -21.37 -16.29 -9.10
CA ILE A 363 -21.14 -14.88 -8.73
C ILE A 363 -21.95 -13.97 -9.66
N ARG A 364 -21.88 -14.21 -10.97
CA ARG A 364 -22.66 -13.48 -11.97
C ARG A 364 -24.17 -13.54 -11.66
N LYS A 365 -24.71 -14.74 -11.47
CA LYS A 365 -26.13 -14.93 -11.13
C LYS A 365 -26.51 -14.25 -9.80
N ALA A 366 -25.63 -14.26 -8.80
CA ALA A 366 -25.88 -13.66 -7.49
C ALA A 366 -25.91 -12.13 -7.55
N VAL A 367 -25.07 -11.51 -8.39
CA VAL A 367 -25.05 -10.05 -8.61
C VAL A 367 -26.28 -9.55 -9.39
N GLU A 368 -26.86 -10.42 -10.23
CA GLU A 368 -28.05 -10.14 -11.05
C GLU A 368 -29.40 -10.29 -10.30
N GLY A 369 -29.39 -10.86 -9.09
CA GLY A 369 -30.54 -10.84 -8.18
C GLY A 369 -31.46 -12.06 -8.26
N LYS A 370 -31.27 -13.00 -7.33
CA LYS A 370 -32.32 -13.88 -6.81
C LYS A 370 -32.16 -13.97 -5.30
N ASP A 371 -33.22 -13.66 -4.54
CA ASP A 371 -33.27 -13.97 -3.12
C ASP A 371 -33.24 -15.49 -2.94
N ILE A 372 -32.26 -15.97 -2.18
CA ILE A 372 -32.03 -17.39 -1.96
C ILE A 372 -32.23 -17.69 -0.49
N ASN A 373 -32.95 -18.78 -0.23
CA ASN A 373 -33.22 -19.27 1.11
C ASN A 373 -31.92 -19.78 1.77
N HIS A 374 -31.26 -18.89 2.51
CA HIS A 374 -29.93 -19.11 3.10
C HIS A 374 -29.95 -19.97 4.38
N LYS A 375 -31.12 -20.38 4.89
CA LYS A 375 -31.27 -21.23 6.11
C LYS A 375 -30.39 -20.77 7.29
N GLY A 376 -30.16 -19.46 7.43
CA GLY A 376 -29.30 -18.87 8.47
C GLY A 376 -27.79 -19.06 8.30
N GLN A 377 -27.29 -19.63 7.20
CA GLN A 377 -25.85 -19.76 6.92
C GLN A 377 -25.31 -18.49 6.24
N GLY A 378 -24.22 -17.94 6.76
CA GLY A 378 -23.71 -16.65 6.30
C GLY A 378 -22.39 -16.21 6.93
N LEU A 379 -21.85 -15.14 6.38
CA LEU A 379 -20.65 -14.45 6.82
C LEU A 379 -21.04 -13.11 7.46
N TRP A 380 -20.51 -12.81 8.63
CA TRP A 380 -20.67 -11.52 9.31
C TRP A 380 -19.40 -10.70 9.15
N VAL A 381 -19.52 -9.52 8.55
CA VAL A 381 -18.39 -8.63 8.29
C VAL A 381 -18.69 -7.20 8.73
N SER A 382 -17.66 -6.45 9.08
CA SER A 382 -17.71 -4.99 9.24
C SER A 382 -16.76 -4.34 8.23
N LEU A 383 -17.20 -3.26 7.60
CA LEU A 383 -16.51 -2.55 6.53
C LEU A 383 -16.29 -1.10 6.92
N LYS A 384 -15.14 -0.51 6.57
CA LYS A 384 -14.85 0.91 6.77
C LYS A 384 -13.94 1.45 5.68
N VAL A 385 -14.30 2.58 5.08
CA VAL A 385 -13.45 3.26 4.08
C VAL A 385 -12.42 4.13 4.82
N LEU A 386 -11.14 3.96 4.48
CA LEU A 386 -10.01 4.68 5.05
C LEU A 386 -9.33 5.49 3.94
N TRP A 387 -8.97 6.73 4.26
CA TRP A 387 -8.42 7.70 3.30
C TRP A 387 -6.90 7.82 3.45
N GLY A 388 -6.19 7.97 2.34
CA GLY A 388 -4.73 8.15 2.33
C GLY A 388 -3.99 6.91 1.83
N ASP A 389 -2.66 6.97 1.78
CA ASP A 389 -1.85 5.80 1.44
C ASP A 389 -1.79 4.80 2.63
N LEU A 390 -1.29 3.58 2.41
CA LEU A 390 -1.22 2.57 3.48
C LEU A 390 -0.38 3.03 4.68
N SER A 391 0.64 3.86 4.46
CA SER A 391 1.51 4.38 5.53
C SER A 391 0.79 5.44 6.36
N GLN A 392 0.02 6.32 5.72
CA GLN A 392 -0.85 7.32 6.32
C GLN A 392 -1.97 6.64 7.10
N VAL A 393 -2.67 5.67 6.51
CA VAL A 393 -3.74 4.92 7.19
C VAL A 393 -3.23 4.21 8.45
N ARG A 394 -2.02 3.65 8.42
CA ARG A 394 -1.39 3.07 9.61
C ARG A 394 -1.05 4.10 10.68
N LYS A 395 -0.74 5.35 10.29
CA LYS A 395 -0.46 6.45 11.22
C LYS A 395 -1.76 7.00 11.84
N ASP A 396 -2.79 7.18 11.03
CA ASP A 396 -4.05 7.82 11.41
C ASP A 396 -4.99 6.86 12.14
N HIS A 397 -4.95 5.56 11.79
CA HIS A 397 -5.78 4.50 12.37
C HIS A 397 -4.98 3.30 12.88
N PRO A 398 -4.04 3.48 13.83
CA PRO A 398 -3.16 2.39 14.31
C PRO A 398 -3.93 1.30 15.08
N HIS A 399 -5.14 1.59 15.57
CA HIS A 399 -6.02 0.62 16.24
C HIS A 399 -6.73 -0.33 15.26
N LEU A 400 -6.89 0.11 14.01
CA LEU A 400 -7.50 -0.68 12.94
C LEU A 400 -6.48 -1.47 12.15
N VAL A 401 -5.43 -0.78 11.71
CA VAL A 401 -4.44 -1.29 10.76
C VAL A 401 -3.09 -1.32 11.46
N ASP A 402 -2.72 -2.52 11.90
CA ASP A 402 -1.41 -2.79 12.46
C ASP A 402 -0.48 -3.41 11.41
N ARG A 403 0.70 -3.88 11.85
CA ARG A 403 1.66 -4.56 10.98
C ARG A 403 1.26 -5.99 10.61
N SER A 404 0.37 -6.61 11.38
CA SER A 404 -0.11 -7.98 11.18
C SER A 404 -1.36 -8.07 10.30
N THR A 405 -2.03 -6.93 10.09
CA THR A 405 -3.20 -6.81 9.23
C THR A 405 -2.85 -7.18 7.80
N ALA A 406 -3.62 -8.10 7.21
CA ALA A 406 -3.41 -8.52 5.84
C ALA A 406 -3.65 -7.35 4.88
N VAL A 407 -2.84 -7.26 3.82
CA VAL A 407 -2.95 -6.22 2.80
C VAL A 407 -3.24 -6.89 1.47
N ALA A 408 -4.43 -6.65 0.92
CA ALA A 408 -4.82 -7.09 -0.40
C ALA A 408 -4.73 -5.90 -1.37
N ARG A 409 -3.87 -5.97 -2.37
CA ARG A 409 -3.71 -4.88 -3.34
C ARG A 409 -4.73 -4.98 -4.46
N LYS A 410 -5.01 -3.85 -5.11
CA LYS A 410 -5.72 -3.83 -6.39
C LYS A 410 -4.92 -4.61 -7.45
N LEU A 411 -5.59 -5.38 -8.30
CA LEU A 411 -5.01 -5.96 -9.50
C LEU A 411 -4.78 -4.85 -10.52
N GLY A 412 -3.52 -4.64 -10.91
CA GLY A 412 -3.13 -3.46 -11.68
C GLY A 412 -2.56 -2.36 -10.79
N TYR A 413 -2.29 -1.20 -11.39
CA TYR A 413 -1.64 -0.08 -10.71
C TYR A 413 -2.63 0.84 -9.98
N PRO A 414 -2.19 1.49 -8.89
CA PRO A 414 -2.88 2.67 -8.36
C PRO A 414 -2.92 3.80 -9.39
N GLU A 415 -3.81 4.77 -9.18
CA GLU A 415 -3.99 5.94 -10.05
C GLU A 415 -2.71 6.78 -10.21
N VAL A 416 -1.85 6.81 -9.18
CA VAL A 416 -0.52 7.41 -9.24
C VAL A 416 0.51 6.45 -8.68
N ILE A 417 1.60 6.30 -9.44
CA ILE A 417 2.79 5.54 -9.05
C ILE A 417 3.87 6.56 -8.70
N MET A 418 4.22 6.65 -7.42
CA MET A 418 5.30 7.53 -6.97
C MET A 418 6.66 6.87 -7.26
N PRO A 419 7.60 7.55 -7.95
CA PRO A 419 8.92 7.02 -8.26
C PRO A 419 9.90 7.13 -7.08
N GLY A 420 10.99 6.34 -7.13
CA GLY A 420 12.17 6.51 -6.28
C GLY A 420 12.16 5.79 -4.91
N LYS A 421 13.03 6.27 -4.01
CA LYS A 421 13.36 5.66 -2.70
C LYS A 421 12.20 5.68 -1.69
N TRP A 422 11.19 6.52 -1.93
CA TRP A 422 9.99 6.67 -1.11
C TRP A 422 8.75 6.04 -1.75
N GLY A 423 8.87 5.53 -2.98
CA GLY A 423 7.83 4.81 -3.70
C GLY A 423 7.95 3.30 -3.55
N ASP A 424 6.83 2.60 -3.71
CA ASP A 424 6.78 1.13 -3.64
C ASP A 424 7.31 0.50 -4.94
N VAL A 425 8.43 -0.22 -4.87
CA VAL A 425 8.96 -1.00 -6.01
C VAL A 425 8.11 -2.25 -6.18
N ARG A 426 7.10 -2.14 -7.03
CA ARG A 426 6.14 -3.20 -7.30
C ARG A 426 6.65 -4.14 -8.39
N ASN A 427 6.62 -5.44 -8.14
CA ASN A 427 6.89 -6.50 -9.12
C ASN A 427 5.96 -7.70 -8.89
N ASP A 428 4.66 -7.46 -9.02
CA ASP A 428 3.64 -8.49 -8.82
C ASP A 428 3.25 -9.08 -10.17
N ILE A 429 3.35 -10.41 -10.33
CA ILE A 429 2.87 -11.12 -11.52
C ILE A 429 1.61 -11.88 -11.13
N TYR A 430 0.46 -11.46 -11.62
CA TYR A 430 -0.79 -12.17 -11.40
C TYR A 430 -1.02 -13.19 -12.50
N LEU A 431 -1.34 -14.42 -12.11
CA LEU A 431 -1.67 -15.53 -12.97
C LEU A 431 -3.08 -16.01 -12.65
N THR A 432 -3.95 -16.01 -13.64
CA THR A 432 -5.29 -16.57 -13.55
C THR A 432 -5.38 -17.87 -14.35
N LEU A 433 -5.77 -18.96 -13.68
CA LEU A 433 -6.18 -20.19 -14.34
C LEU A 433 -7.59 -19.99 -14.90
N VAL A 434 -7.74 -19.76 -16.20
CA VAL A 434 -9.04 -19.38 -16.79
C VAL A 434 -9.89 -20.62 -17.00
N GLN A 435 -9.52 -21.44 -17.98
CA GLN A 435 -10.28 -22.62 -18.37
C GLN A 435 -9.43 -23.67 -19.08
N GLY A 436 -9.96 -24.88 -19.17
CA GLY A 436 -9.36 -25.97 -19.93
C GLY A 436 -10.41 -26.95 -20.42
N GLU A 437 -10.14 -27.58 -21.56
CA GLU A 437 -10.95 -28.65 -22.12
C GLU A 437 -10.10 -29.91 -22.26
N PHE A 438 -10.54 -31.00 -21.65
CA PHE A 438 -9.81 -32.26 -21.67
C PHE A 438 -10.69 -33.38 -22.18
N ASP A 439 -10.20 -34.10 -23.20
CA ASP A 439 -10.89 -35.24 -23.75
C ASP A 439 -10.82 -36.44 -22.79
N LYS A 440 -11.92 -37.21 -22.74
CA LYS A 440 -12.00 -38.46 -21.97
C LYS A 440 -11.06 -39.54 -22.52
N GLY A 441 -10.66 -39.41 -23.79
CA GLY A 441 -9.89 -40.44 -24.49
C GLY A 441 -10.63 -41.78 -24.47
N ASN A 442 -9.94 -42.86 -24.08
CA ASN A 442 -10.51 -44.21 -24.03
C ASN A 442 -11.23 -44.53 -22.70
N LYS A 443 -11.30 -43.60 -21.73
CA LYS A 443 -11.97 -43.83 -20.43
C LYS A 443 -13.49 -43.67 -20.57
N LYS A 444 -14.26 -44.41 -19.74
CA LYS A 444 -15.75 -44.36 -19.74
C LYS A 444 -16.31 -43.03 -19.22
N THR A 445 -15.62 -42.40 -18.27
CA THR A 445 -16.03 -41.14 -17.63
C THR A 445 -15.03 -40.02 -17.94
N GLN A 446 -15.47 -38.78 -17.79
CA GLN A 446 -14.60 -37.61 -17.90
C GLN A 446 -13.53 -37.62 -16.79
N LYS A 447 -12.39 -36.97 -17.04
CA LYS A 447 -11.32 -36.83 -16.05
C LYS A 447 -11.65 -35.72 -15.07
N ASN A 448 -11.57 -36.00 -13.77
CA ASN A 448 -11.44 -34.96 -12.75
C ASN A 448 -10.01 -34.43 -12.84
N VAL A 449 -9.80 -33.21 -13.34
CA VAL A 449 -8.44 -32.67 -13.56
C VAL A 449 -8.06 -31.76 -12.42
N GLU A 450 -6.84 -31.95 -11.91
CA GLU A 450 -6.17 -31.02 -11.02
C GLU A 450 -4.98 -30.43 -11.78
N VAL A 451 -4.90 -29.10 -11.79
CA VAL A 451 -3.75 -28.37 -12.33
C VAL A 451 -2.81 -28.05 -11.18
N THR A 452 -1.56 -28.48 -11.29
CA THR A 452 -0.51 -28.06 -10.38
C THR A 452 0.35 -27.00 -11.07
N VAL A 453 0.44 -25.82 -10.45
CA VAL A 453 1.27 -24.70 -10.88
C VAL A 453 2.53 -24.68 -10.04
N CYS A 454 3.69 -24.55 -10.68
CA CYS A 454 4.97 -24.32 -10.04
C CYS A 454 5.81 -23.33 -10.87
N VAL A 455 6.67 -22.57 -10.20
CA VAL A 455 7.68 -21.73 -10.84
C VAL A 455 8.97 -22.52 -10.86
N CYS A 456 9.61 -22.62 -12.02
CA CYS A 456 10.85 -23.34 -12.20
C CYS A 456 11.95 -22.42 -12.73
N ASP A 457 13.19 -22.74 -12.41
CA ASP A 457 14.37 -22.12 -13.01
C ASP A 457 14.72 -22.74 -14.39
N GLU A 458 15.74 -22.20 -15.07
CA GLU A 458 16.28 -22.72 -16.33
C GLU A 458 16.69 -24.20 -16.29
N ALA A 459 17.09 -24.70 -15.12
CA ALA A 459 17.50 -26.09 -14.92
C ALA A 459 16.30 -27.01 -14.62
N GLY A 460 15.11 -26.46 -14.38
CA GLY A 460 13.89 -27.19 -14.04
C GLY A 460 13.65 -27.39 -12.53
N ASN A 461 14.48 -26.81 -11.67
CA ASN A 461 14.26 -26.85 -10.22
C ASN A 461 13.12 -25.91 -9.84
N VAL A 462 12.32 -26.34 -8.86
CA VAL A 462 11.19 -25.52 -8.37
C VAL A 462 11.69 -24.44 -7.43
N VAL A 463 11.38 -23.19 -7.76
CA VAL A 463 11.63 -22.03 -6.89
C VAL A 463 10.68 -22.10 -5.71
N GLN A 464 11.23 -22.03 -4.49
CA GLN A 464 10.46 -22.27 -3.28
C GLN A 464 9.71 -21.01 -2.82
N ASN A 465 8.48 -21.19 -2.33
CA ASN A 465 7.70 -20.14 -1.63
C ASN A 465 7.52 -18.84 -2.42
N VAL A 466 7.22 -18.93 -3.72
CA VAL A 466 6.98 -17.76 -4.59
C VAL A 466 5.51 -17.58 -4.98
N ILE A 467 4.66 -18.58 -4.74
CA ILE A 467 3.24 -18.54 -5.13
C ILE A 467 2.36 -18.19 -3.92
N HIS A 468 1.62 -17.10 -4.03
CA HIS A 468 0.63 -16.66 -3.06
C HIS A 468 -0.77 -16.90 -3.63
N ALA A 469 -1.59 -17.67 -2.92
CA ALA A 469 -3.01 -17.87 -3.27
C ALA A 469 -3.85 -16.59 -3.00
N GLY A 470 -3.35 -15.74 -2.09
CA GLY A 470 -3.92 -14.44 -1.75
C GLY A 470 -3.24 -13.85 -0.51
N ALA A 471 -3.67 -12.66 -0.11
CA ALA A 471 -3.27 -12.00 1.13
C ALA A 471 -3.73 -12.81 2.36
N GLY A 472 -2.91 -12.85 3.41
CA GLY A 472 -3.20 -13.55 4.65
C GLY A 472 -2.85 -15.05 4.65
N ASP A 473 -2.47 -15.64 3.52
CA ASP A 473 -1.94 -17.01 3.45
C ASP A 473 -0.42 -17.00 3.24
N SER A 474 0.24 -18.05 3.75
CA SER A 474 1.68 -18.22 3.58
C SER A 474 2.04 -18.57 2.12
N PRO A 475 3.20 -18.10 1.62
CA PRO A 475 3.66 -18.46 0.28
C PRO A 475 3.92 -19.97 0.16
N THR A 476 3.68 -20.51 -1.03
CA THR A 476 3.85 -21.93 -1.35
C THR A 476 4.67 -22.12 -2.62
N SER A 477 5.31 -23.28 -2.76
CA SER A 477 6.07 -23.64 -3.98
C SER A 477 5.20 -24.29 -5.05
N HIS A 478 4.05 -24.84 -4.66
CA HIS A 478 3.12 -25.53 -5.55
C HIS A 478 1.69 -25.09 -5.23
N TYR A 479 0.97 -24.64 -6.24
CA TYR A 479 -0.45 -24.38 -6.14
C TYR A 479 -1.25 -25.46 -6.86
N ARG A 480 -2.33 -25.95 -6.23
CA ARG A 480 -3.22 -26.97 -6.81
C ARG A 480 -4.60 -26.37 -7.02
N SER A 481 -5.14 -26.47 -8.24
CA SER A 481 -6.45 -25.93 -8.58
C SER A 481 -7.60 -26.65 -7.87
N VAL A 482 -8.80 -26.06 -7.94
CA VAL A 482 -10.06 -26.74 -7.64
C VAL A 482 -10.29 -27.87 -8.65
N VAL A 483 -10.89 -28.96 -8.18
CA VAL A 483 -11.24 -30.13 -8.98
C VAL A 483 -12.75 -30.16 -9.18
N TYR A 484 -13.17 -30.01 -10.44
CA TYR A 484 -14.58 -30.19 -10.85
C TYR A 484 -14.85 -31.64 -11.22
N TYR A 485 -15.94 -32.20 -10.69
CA TYR A 485 -16.26 -33.62 -10.84
C TYR A 485 -16.81 -33.92 -12.23
N GLN A 486 -16.13 -34.82 -12.96
CA GLN A 486 -16.51 -35.35 -14.27
C GLN A 486 -16.93 -34.31 -15.33
N GLN A 487 -16.31 -33.13 -15.31
CA GLN A 487 -16.58 -32.09 -16.28
C GLN A 487 -15.54 -32.05 -17.40
N ARG A 488 -16.04 -32.01 -18.66
CA ARG A 488 -15.20 -31.87 -19.86
C ARG A 488 -14.57 -30.48 -19.94
N HIS A 489 -15.40 -29.45 -19.76
CA HIS A 489 -14.96 -28.06 -19.69
C HIS A 489 -14.74 -27.70 -18.22
N GLN A 490 -13.56 -27.23 -17.89
CA GLN A 490 -13.23 -26.77 -16.55
C GLN A 490 -12.99 -25.28 -16.60
N ARG A 491 -13.67 -24.53 -15.74
CA ARG A 491 -13.48 -23.08 -15.57
C ARG A 491 -13.10 -22.83 -14.13
N TRP A 492 -11.81 -22.64 -13.89
CA TRP A 492 -11.28 -22.40 -12.55
C TRP A 492 -11.50 -20.93 -12.15
N MET A 493 -11.12 -20.00 -13.02
CA MET A 493 -11.09 -18.55 -12.73
C MET A 493 -10.38 -18.25 -11.40
N GLU A 494 -9.29 -18.97 -11.13
CA GLU A 494 -8.48 -18.85 -9.91
C GLU A 494 -7.28 -17.94 -10.17
N THR A 495 -7.20 -16.80 -9.48
CA THR A 495 -6.09 -15.84 -9.60
C THR A 495 -5.10 -16.01 -8.45
N LEU A 496 -3.81 -16.05 -8.82
CA LEU A 496 -2.66 -16.25 -7.94
C LEU A 496 -1.67 -15.12 -8.15
N LYS A 497 -0.89 -14.79 -7.11
CA LYS A 497 0.25 -13.89 -7.22
C LYS A 497 1.56 -14.69 -7.22
N ILE A 498 2.37 -14.45 -8.23
CA ILE A 498 3.73 -14.99 -8.39
C ILE A 498 4.70 -13.87 -8.00
N ALA A 499 5.36 -14.05 -6.86
CA ALA A 499 6.32 -13.12 -6.30
C ALA A 499 7.75 -13.64 -6.51
N VAL A 500 8.26 -13.47 -7.73
CA VAL A 500 9.64 -13.84 -8.09
C VAL A 500 10.52 -12.58 -7.97
N PRO A 501 11.70 -12.67 -7.33
CA PRO A 501 12.66 -11.56 -7.31
C PRO A 501 12.95 -11.05 -8.73
N ILE A 502 12.99 -9.72 -8.91
CA ILE A 502 13.16 -9.09 -10.24
C ILE A 502 14.37 -9.65 -10.99
N GLU A 503 15.45 -9.91 -10.27
CA GLU A 503 16.70 -10.46 -10.79
C GLU A 503 16.53 -11.86 -11.39
N ASP A 504 15.62 -12.68 -10.87
CA ASP A 504 15.43 -14.08 -11.30
C ASP A 504 14.33 -14.24 -12.37
N VAL A 505 13.55 -13.20 -12.65
CA VAL A 505 12.42 -13.28 -13.62
C VAL A 505 12.89 -13.72 -15.02
N HIS A 506 14.08 -13.33 -15.44
CA HIS A 506 14.62 -13.68 -16.75
C HIS A 506 14.99 -15.17 -16.91
N ARG A 507 15.20 -15.87 -15.79
CA ARG A 507 15.66 -17.27 -15.73
C ARG A 507 14.57 -18.22 -15.27
N THR A 508 13.33 -17.76 -15.21
CA THR A 508 12.22 -18.50 -14.63
C THR A 508 11.06 -18.67 -15.60
N HIS A 509 10.35 -19.79 -15.46
CA HIS A 509 9.16 -20.10 -16.22
C HIS A 509 8.10 -20.77 -15.33
N LEU A 510 6.85 -20.65 -15.75
CA LEU A 510 5.72 -21.33 -15.13
C LEU A 510 5.55 -22.70 -15.77
N ARG A 511 5.40 -23.73 -14.94
CA ARG A 511 5.07 -25.09 -15.35
C ARG A 511 3.71 -25.50 -14.77
N PHE A 512 2.86 -25.99 -15.66
CA PHE A 512 1.52 -26.50 -15.37
C PHE A 512 1.52 -28.00 -15.62
N THR A 513 1.23 -28.80 -14.60
CA THR A 513 1.07 -30.25 -14.76
C THR A 513 -0.36 -30.66 -14.48
N PHE A 514 -0.86 -31.59 -15.30
CA PHE A 514 -2.25 -32.03 -15.25
C PHE A 514 -2.30 -33.48 -14.75
N ARG A 515 -3.04 -33.69 -13.66
CA ARG A 515 -3.26 -35.01 -13.06
C ARG A 515 -4.75 -35.33 -13.01
N HIS A 516 -5.09 -36.60 -13.24
CA HIS A 516 -6.43 -37.08 -12.97
C HIS A 516 -6.56 -37.43 -11.49
N ARG A 517 -7.57 -36.88 -10.82
CA ARG A 517 -7.90 -37.24 -9.43
C ARG A 517 -9.01 -38.29 -9.38
N SER A 518 -8.76 -39.39 -8.70
CA SER A 518 -9.70 -40.52 -8.54
C SER A 518 -10.42 -40.45 -7.20
N SER A 519 -11.63 -41.00 -7.09
CA SER A 519 -12.35 -41.09 -5.81
C SER A 519 -11.71 -42.08 -4.81
N SER A 520 -11.00 -43.08 -5.32
CA SER A 520 -10.28 -44.09 -4.52
C SER A 520 -8.81 -43.69 -4.32
N ASP A 521 -8.33 -43.71 -3.07
CA ASP A 521 -6.97 -43.27 -2.67
C ASP A 521 -5.86 -44.09 -3.35
N SER A 522 -6.01 -45.41 -3.42
CA SER A 522 -5.00 -46.27 -4.06
C SER A 522 -4.85 -46.00 -5.55
N LYS A 523 -5.97 -45.76 -6.25
CA LYS A 523 -5.96 -45.37 -7.66
C LYS A 523 -5.41 -43.96 -7.84
N ASP A 524 -5.79 -43.03 -6.97
CA ASP A 524 -5.34 -41.62 -7.02
C ASP A 524 -3.83 -41.49 -6.86
N ARG A 525 -3.22 -42.24 -5.93
CA ARG A 525 -1.76 -42.27 -5.74
C ARG A 525 -1.01 -42.87 -6.93
N SER A 526 -1.66 -43.74 -7.71
CA SER A 526 -1.07 -44.37 -8.88
C SER A 526 -1.21 -43.54 -10.17
N GLU A 527 -2.08 -42.52 -10.18
CA GLU A 527 -2.28 -41.65 -11.34
C GLU A 527 -1.07 -40.73 -11.53
N ARG A 528 -0.47 -40.82 -12.72
CA ARG A 528 0.68 -40.00 -13.13
C ARG A 528 0.23 -38.73 -13.84
N ILE A 529 1.17 -37.82 -14.06
CA ILE A 529 0.94 -36.64 -14.88
C ILE A 529 0.64 -37.11 -16.31
N PHE A 530 -0.50 -36.70 -16.85
CA PHE A 530 -0.91 -37.11 -18.21
C PHE A 530 -0.62 -36.05 -19.26
N SER A 531 -0.40 -34.80 -18.85
CA SER A 531 -0.09 -33.67 -19.72
C SER A 531 0.67 -32.60 -18.96
N MET A 532 1.41 -31.76 -19.68
CA MET A 532 2.12 -30.60 -19.14
C MET A 532 2.03 -29.41 -20.11
N ALA A 533 1.99 -28.19 -19.58
CA ALA A 533 2.17 -26.95 -20.33
C ALA A 533 3.17 -26.04 -19.60
N PHE A 534 3.75 -25.07 -20.30
CA PHE A 534 4.65 -24.10 -19.69
C PHE A 534 4.58 -22.75 -20.41
N VAL A 535 5.01 -21.69 -19.74
CA VAL A 535 5.22 -20.36 -20.32
C VAL A 535 6.39 -19.67 -19.63
N ARG A 536 7.25 -19.00 -20.39
CA ARG A 536 8.37 -18.23 -19.83
C ARG A 536 7.88 -16.88 -19.31
N LEU A 537 8.38 -16.45 -18.15
CA LEU A 537 8.00 -15.14 -17.59
C LEU A 537 8.63 -13.98 -18.37
N MET A 538 9.78 -14.24 -19.00
CA MET A 538 10.44 -13.31 -19.90
C MET A 538 10.54 -13.90 -21.31
N ARG A 539 10.28 -13.07 -22.30
CA ARG A 539 10.40 -13.43 -23.71
C ARG A 539 11.86 -13.40 -24.18
N PRO A 540 12.16 -14.05 -25.32
CA PRO A 540 13.48 -14.00 -25.93
C PRO A 540 13.97 -12.59 -26.29
N ASP A 541 13.06 -11.63 -26.48
CA ASP A 541 13.38 -10.22 -26.75
C ASP A 541 13.76 -9.42 -25.47
N GLY A 542 13.68 -10.06 -24.30
CA GLY A 542 13.97 -9.46 -22.99
C GLY A 542 12.79 -8.72 -22.36
N THR A 543 11.63 -8.65 -23.01
CA THR A 543 10.40 -8.10 -22.42
C THR A 543 9.69 -9.13 -21.55
N THR A 544 8.88 -8.67 -20.61
CA THR A 544 8.03 -9.56 -19.81
C THR A 544 6.91 -10.18 -20.66
N LEU A 545 6.34 -11.28 -20.17
CA LEU A 545 5.13 -11.87 -20.73
C LEU A 545 4.04 -10.80 -20.89
N ARG A 546 3.35 -10.77 -22.04
CA ARG A 546 2.27 -9.79 -22.27
C ARG A 546 1.12 -10.06 -21.34
N ASP A 547 0.48 -8.98 -20.90
CA ASP A 547 -0.82 -9.07 -20.25
C ASP A 547 -1.87 -9.62 -21.21
N GLY A 548 -2.82 -10.37 -20.67
CA GLY A 548 -3.96 -10.90 -21.42
C GLY A 548 -4.11 -12.42 -21.30
N GLU A 549 -4.82 -13.01 -22.24
CA GLU A 549 -5.08 -14.45 -22.28
C GLU A 549 -4.05 -15.17 -23.17
N HIS A 550 -3.55 -16.32 -22.72
CA HIS A 550 -2.59 -17.16 -23.43
C HIS A 550 -3.15 -18.56 -23.61
N ASP A 551 -3.22 -19.00 -24.87
CA ASP A 551 -3.58 -20.37 -25.23
C ASP A 551 -2.32 -21.24 -25.29
N LEU A 552 -2.12 -22.03 -24.23
CA LEU A 552 -0.91 -22.84 -24.09
C LEU A 552 -1.02 -24.18 -24.82
N LEU A 553 0.12 -24.63 -25.35
CA LEU A 553 0.24 -25.96 -25.93
C LEU A 553 0.39 -27.01 -24.83
N LEU A 554 -0.39 -28.10 -24.97
CA LEU A 554 -0.38 -29.22 -24.04
C LEU A 554 0.49 -30.34 -24.58
N TYR A 555 1.55 -30.66 -23.84
CA TYR A 555 2.51 -31.72 -24.15
C TYR A 555 2.16 -33.01 -23.40
N LYS A 556 2.21 -34.14 -24.11
CA LYS A 556 2.00 -35.50 -23.61
C LYS A 556 3.26 -36.33 -23.82
N GLY A 557 3.58 -37.19 -22.87
CA GLY A 557 4.78 -38.01 -22.91
C GLY A 557 4.95 -38.81 -21.62
N ASP A 558 6.16 -39.34 -21.42
CA ASP A 558 6.51 -39.99 -20.16
C ASP A 558 6.58 -38.97 -19.02
N SER A 559 6.06 -39.33 -17.84
CA SER A 559 5.91 -38.41 -16.69
C SER A 559 7.24 -37.79 -16.26
N LYS A 560 8.35 -38.55 -16.33
CA LYS A 560 9.68 -38.01 -15.98
C LYS A 560 10.17 -36.98 -16.99
N LYS A 561 9.91 -37.21 -18.29
CA LYS A 561 10.28 -36.29 -19.37
C LYS A 561 9.41 -35.02 -19.37
N LEU A 562 8.17 -35.10 -18.91
CA LEU A 562 7.29 -33.95 -18.75
C LEU A 562 7.76 -32.99 -17.63
N GLU A 563 8.59 -33.48 -16.70
CA GLU A 563 9.17 -32.67 -15.62
C GLU A 563 10.59 -32.17 -15.96
N ASP A 564 11.19 -32.63 -17.05
CA ASP A 564 12.55 -32.26 -17.45
C ASP A 564 12.55 -30.99 -18.30
N ALA A 565 13.10 -29.90 -17.75
CA ALA A 565 13.16 -28.60 -18.41
C ALA A 565 13.95 -28.63 -19.72
N SER A 566 15.00 -29.45 -19.81
CA SER A 566 15.79 -29.59 -21.03
C SER A 566 14.97 -30.20 -22.18
N ALA A 567 13.93 -30.98 -21.86
CA ALA A 567 13.09 -31.65 -22.85
C ALA A 567 12.04 -30.74 -23.49
N TYR A 568 11.54 -29.72 -22.75
CA TYR A 568 10.44 -28.88 -23.23
C TYR A 568 10.80 -27.40 -23.45
N LEU A 569 11.83 -26.84 -22.81
CA LEU A 569 12.08 -25.40 -22.88
C LEU A 569 12.34 -24.88 -24.29
N TRP A 570 12.91 -25.70 -25.18
CA TRP A 570 13.16 -25.34 -26.58
C TRP A 570 11.91 -25.42 -27.48
N LEU A 571 10.79 -25.96 -26.97
CA LEU A 571 9.52 -26.08 -27.69
C LEU A 571 8.69 -24.78 -27.58
N PRO A 572 7.74 -24.53 -28.50
CA PRO A 572 6.84 -23.39 -28.39
C PRO A 572 5.89 -23.51 -27.19
N SER A 573 5.64 -22.42 -26.46
CA SER A 573 4.71 -22.40 -25.32
C SER A 573 3.25 -22.14 -25.72
N GLU A 574 3.02 -21.31 -26.73
CA GLU A 574 1.69 -20.82 -27.13
C GLU A 574 1.27 -21.33 -28.51
N ARG A 575 -0.05 -21.51 -28.71
CA ARG A 575 -0.62 -22.01 -29.97
C ARG A 575 -0.56 -20.99 -31.12
N ASN A 576 -0.44 -19.69 -30.82
CA ASN A 576 -0.51 -18.59 -31.78
C ASN A 576 0.71 -17.65 -31.67
N VAL A 577 1.89 -18.08 -32.13
CA VAL A 577 2.94 -17.13 -32.48
C VAL A 577 2.78 -16.77 -33.97
N PRO A 578 2.28 -15.58 -34.33
CA PRO A 578 2.44 -15.08 -35.68
C PRO A 578 3.92 -14.70 -35.84
N GLU A 579 4.74 -15.64 -36.31
CA GLU A 579 6.05 -15.25 -36.82
C GLU A 579 5.86 -14.27 -37.99
N PRO A 580 6.62 -13.16 -38.05
CA PRO A 580 6.65 -12.35 -39.25
C PRO A 580 7.14 -13.22 -40.40
N LYS A 581 6.39 -13.20 -41.50
CA LYS A 581 6.67 -13.91 -42.75
C LYS A 581 8.13 -13.72 -43.18
N LEU A 582 8.99 -14.64 -42.81
CA LEU A 582 10.20 -14.97 -43.54
C LEU A 582 10.13 -16.47 -43.83
N LEU A 583 10.06 -16.76 -45.13
CA LEU A 583 9.99 -18.08 -45.76
C LEU A 583 8.59 -18.72 -45.80
N SER A 584 7.69 -18.08 -46.55
CA SER A 584 6.68 -18.82 -47.31
C SER A 584 7.41 -19.76 -48.27
N GLY A 585 7.31 -21.06 -48.04
CA GLY A 585 7.86 -22.08 -48.95
C GLY A 585 8.63 -23.22 -48.28
N SER A 586 8.19 -23.75 -47.14
CA SER A 586 8.56 -25.12 -46.76
C SER A 586 7.51 -25.71 -45.84
N SER A 587 6.90 -26.80 -46.29
CA SER A 587 6.19 -27.72 -45.42
C SER A 587 7.19 -28.23 -44.38
N PHE A 588 7.12 -27.72 -43.15
CA PHE A 588 7.95 -28.21 -42.05
C PHE A 588 7.43 -29.60 -41.61
N ARG A 589 7.63 -30.60 -42.46
CA ARG A 589 7.79 -31.98 -42.00
C ARG A 589 9.14 -32.02 -41.30
N VAL A 590 9.14 -31.95 -39.97
CA VAL A 590 10.29 -32.36 -39.16
C VAL A 590 10.53 -33.85 -39.42
N SER A 591 11.32 -34.16 -40.44
CA SER A 591 11.91 -35.47 -40.63
C SER A 591 13.27 -35.44 -39.95
N GLY A 592 13.46 -36.28 -38.92
CA GLY A 592 14.80 -36.67 -38.48
C GLY A 592 15.15 -36.58 -36.99
N ALA A 593 14.27 -36.09 -36.12
CA ALA A 593 14.44 -36.23 -34.67
C ALA A 593 13.07 -36.45 -34.03
N THR A 594 12.86 -37.61 -33.40
CA THR A 594 11.65 -37.86 -32.61
C THR A 594 11.59 -36.83 -31.50
N ALA A 595 10.71 -35.83 -31.61
CA ALA A 595 10.45 -34.91 -30.51
C ALA A 595 10.06 -35.76 -29.28
N PRO A 596 10.71 -35.57 -28.12
CA PRO A 596 10.50 -36.43 -26.95
C PRO A 596 9.09 -36.33 -26.37
N LEU A 597 8.31 -35.31 -26.77
CA LEU A 597 6.97 -34.98 -26.30
C LEU A 597 6.04 -34.75 -27.49
N ALA A 598 4.80 -35.26 -27.40
CA ALA A 598 3.76 -35.10 -28.41
C ALA A 598 2.80 -33.97 -28.02
N VAL A 599 2.42 -33.12 -28.97
CA VAL A 599 1.43 -32.05 -28.73
C VAL A 599 0.02 -32.63 -28.79
N SER A 600 -0.81 -32.32 -27.79
CA SER A 600 -2.22 -32.66 -27.78
C SER A 600 -3.02 -31.68 -28.65
N SER A 601 -3.60 -32.17 -29.74
CA SER A 601 -4.48 -31.38 -30.61
C SER A 601 -5.93 -31.31 -30.12
N ARG A 602 -6.32 -32.21 -29.20
CA ARG A 602 -7.71 -32.35 -28.73
C ARG A 602 -8.00 -31.63 -27.42
N ASP A 603 -6.97 -31.37 -26.64
CA ASP A 603 -7.10 -30.67 -25.35
C ASP A 603 -6.75 -29.19 -25.53
N SER A 604 -7.31 -28.33 -24.68
CA SER A 604 -7.02 -26.91 -24.63
C SER A 604 -6.80 -26.45 -23.19
N PHE A 605 -5.93 -25.47 -23.02
CA PHE A 605 -5.68 -24.85 -21.72
C PHE A 605 -5.37 -23.36 -21.92
N GLN A 606 -6.08 -22.53 -21.18
CA GLN A 606 -6.00 -21.09 -21.27
C GLN A 606 -5.67 -20.50 -19.89
N ILE A 607 -4.67 -19.63 -19.87
CA ILE A 607 -4.32 -18.82 -18.69
C ILE A 607 -4.51 -17.35 -19.02
N SER A 608 -4.59 -16.50 -18.00
CA SER A 608 -4.42 -15.07 -18.18
C SER A 608 -3.34 -14.56 -17.26
N THR A 609 -2.53 -13.61 -17.75
CA THR A 609 -1.49 -12.97 -16.96
C THR A 609 -1.67 -11.46 -16.91
N LEU A 610 -1.25 -10.87 -15.79
CA LEU A 610 -1.23 -9.43 -15.56
C LEU A 610 0.04 -9.10 -14.77
N VAL A 611 1.01 -8.47 -15.42
CA VAL A 611 2.32 -8.11 -14.86
C VAL A 611 2.30 -6.67 -14.38
N CYS A 612 2.34 -6.49 -13.07
CA CYS A 612 2.42 -5.21 -12.38
C CYS A 612 3.87 -4.97 -11.91
N SER A 613 4.77 -4.65 -12.85
CA SER A 613 6.16 -4.31 -12.59
C SER A 613 6.51 -2.85 -12.92
N THR A 614 7.04 -2.12 -11.95
CA THR A 614 7.62 -0.78 -12.16
C THR A 614 9.06 -0.82 -12.67
N LYS A 615 9.62 -2.03 -12.89
CA LYS A 615 11.00 -2.21 -13.38
C LYS A 615 11.13 -3.02 -14.66
N LEU A 616 10.13 -3.83 -15.00
CA LEU A 616 10.14 -4.68 -16.19
C LEU A 616 9.01 -4.30 -17.16
N THR A 617 9.39 -3.74 -18.31
CA THR A 617 8.46 -3.33 -19.38
C THR A 617 8.10 -4.50 -20.31
N GLN A 618 6.90 -4.43 -20.90
CA GLN A 618 6.41 -5.35 -21.93
C GLN A 618 6.69 -4.85 -23.35
N ASN A 619 7.23 -3.64 -23.49
CA ASN A 619 7.45 -2.97 -24.76
C ASN A 619 8.92 -2.95 -25.14
N VAL A 620 9.18 -3.49 -26.32
CA VAL A 620 10.53 -3.66 -26.85
C VAL A 620 11.21 -2.30 -27.09
N ASN A 621 10.45 -1.27 -27.49
CA ASN A 621 11.02 0.06 -27.78
C ASN A 621 11.46 0.75 -26.48
N LEU A 622 10.62 0.70 -25.45
CA LEU A 622 10.94 1.25 -24.14
C LEU A 622 12.10 0.48 -23.48
N LEU A 623 12.09 -0.85 -23.57
CA LEU A 623 13.20 -1.68 -23.08
C LEU A 623 14.52 -1.35 -23.79
N GLY A 624 14.46 -1.15 -25.11
CA GLY A 624 15.62 -0.77 -25.92
C GLY A 624 16.22 0.57 -25.49
N LEU A 625 15.37 1.52 -25.05
CA LEU A 625 15.82 2.78 -24.46
C LEU A 625 16.40 2.57 -23.05
N LEU A 626 15.72 1.84 -22.17
CA LEU A 626 16.20 1.60 -20.80
C LEU A 626 17.53 0.82 -20.77
N LYS A 627 17.75 -0.08 -21.74
CA LYS A 627 18.99 -0.84 -21.92
C LYS A 627 19.86 -0.32 -23.07
N TRP A 628 19.79 0.98 -23.38
CA TRP A 628 20.47 1.57 -24.54
C TRP A 628 21.99 1.27 -24.57
N ARG A 629 22.65 1.24 -23.40
CA ARG A 629 24.08 0.90 -23.28
C ARG A 629 24.44 -0.49 -23.79
N SER A 630 23.50 -1.43 -23.81
CA SER A 630 23.73 -2.80 -24.32
C SER A 630 23.81 -2.85 -25.84
N LYS A 631 23.11 -1.95 -26.55
CA LYS A 631 23.08 -1.88 -28.02
C LYS A 631 23.04 -0.42 -28.52
N PRO A 632 24.17 0.33 -28.42
CA PRO A 632 24.21 1.76 -28.74
C PRO A 632 23.85 2.07 -30.20
N SER A 633 24.14 1.15 -31.12
CA SER A 633 23.86 1.30 -32.56
C SER A 633 22.37 1.44 -32.90
N LEU A 634 21.47 0.99 -32.02
CA LEU A 634 20.02 1.07 -32.21
C LEU A 634 19.39 2.30 -31.53
N LEU A 635 20.19 3.14 -30.86
CA LEU A 635 19.69 4.23 -30.02
C LEU A 635 18.85 5.25 -30.77
N CYS A 636 19.31 5.71 -31.94
CA CYS A 636 18.57 6.66 -32.79
C CYS A 636 17.17 6.12 -33.16
N GLY A 637 17.10 4.84 -33.56
CA GLY A 637 15.84 4.18 -33.86
C GLY A 637 14.95 3.97 -32.63
N ASN A 638 15.52 3.73 -31.45
CA ASN A 638 14.77 3.56 -30.21
C ASN A 638 14.16 4.90 -29.73
N LEU A 639 14.91 6.01 -29.83
CA LEU A 639 14.42 7.35 -29.50
C LEU A 639 13.25 7.76 -30.40
N GLN A 640 13.36 7.55 -31.72
CA GLN A 640 12.26 7.81 -32.65
C GLN A 640 11.03 6.96 -32.35
N LYS A 641 11.22 5.70 -31.94
CA LYS A 641 10.13 4.78 -31.61
C LYS A 641 9.51 5.05 -30.23
N LEU A 642 10.17 5.78 -29.34
CA LEU A 642 9.63 6.15 -28.03
C LEU A 642 8.34 6.97 -28.17
N MET A 643 8.30 7.88 -29.16
CA MET A 643 7.12 8.70 -29.46
C MET A 643 5.89 7.87 -29.89
N ASN A 644 6.10 6.61 -30.28
CA ASN A 644 5.04 5.68 -30.66
C ASN A 644 4.63 4.72 -29.52
N VAL A 645 5.27 4.83 -28.35
CA VAL A 645 4.92 4.03 -27.17
C VAL A 645 3.66 4.60 -26.53
N ASP A 646 2.81 3.72 -26.01
CA ASP A 646 1.62 4.14 -25.27
C ASP A 646 2.00 5.00 -24.06
N GLY A 647 1.36 6.16 -23.93
CA GLY A 647 1.65 7.12 -22.86
C GLY A 647 1.50 6.51 -21.46
N GLY A 648 0.54 5.60 -21.30
CA GLY A 648 0.35 4.86 -20.05
C GLY A 648 1.52 3.96 -19.67
N GLU A 649 2.30 3.48 -20.63
CA GLU A 649 3.51 2.70 -20.37
C GLU A 649 4.70 3.60 -20.05
N VAL A 650 4.90 4.68 -20.82
CA VAL A 650 5.96 5.67 -20.55
C VAL A 650 5.86 6.23 -19.13
N ILE A 651 4.64 6.52 -18.68
CA ILE A 651 4.38 7.09 -17.36
C ILE A 651 4.70 6.11 -16.22
N LYS A 652 4.48 4.80 -16.40
CA LYS A 652 4.87 3.77 -15.40
C LYS A 652 6.38 3.76 -15.15
N PHE A 653 7.16 4.07 -16.18
CA PHE A 653 8.62 4.11 -16.14
C PHE A 653 9.15 5.54 -16.26
N LEU A 654 8.38 6.55 -15.85
CA LEU A 654 8.70 7.96 -16.10
C LEU A 654 10.08 8.34 -15.57
N GLN A 655 10.40 7.93 -14.33
CA GLN A 655 11.71 8.16 -13.73
C GLN A 655 12.83 7.51 -14.56
N ASP A 656 12.74 6.20 -14.79
CA ASP A 656 13.80 5.44 -15.47
C ASP A 656 13.96 5.92 -16.94
N THR A 657 12.88 6.39 -17.57
CA THR A 657 12.89 6.97 -18.92
C THR A 657 13.59 8.33 -18.95
N LEU A 658 13.26 9.22 -18.01
CA LEU A 658 13.92 10.53 -17.89
C LEU A 658 15.41 10.37 -17.56
N ASP A 659 15.74 9.48 -16.61
CA ASP A 659 17.13 9.16 -16.25
C ASP A 659 17.92 8.63 -17.46
N ALA A 660 17.31 7.78 -18.30
CA ALA A 660 17.93 7.30 -19.53
C ALA A 660 18.14 8.43 -20.55
N LEU A 661 17.14 9.28 -20.78
CA LEU A 661 17.23 10.42 -21.71
C LEU A 661 18.31 11.42 -21.30
N PHE A 662 18.35 11.81 -20.03
CA PHE A 662 19.40 12.71 -19.53
C PHE A 662 20.77 12.03 -19.53
N SER A 663 20.87 10.74 -19.23
CA SER A 663 22.13 10.00 -19.35
C SER A 663 22.67 9.99 -20.79
N ILE A 664 21.80 9.80 -21.78
CA ILE A 664 22.18 9.82 -23.21
C ILE A 664 22.72 11.20 -23.58
N MET A 665 22.03 12.27 -23.17
CA MET A 665 22.45 13.65 -23.42
C MET A 665 23.80 13.98 -22.76
N MET A 666 24.06 13.46 -21.55
CA MET A 666 25.34 13.65 -20.85
C MET A 666 26.49 12.89 -21.52
N GLU A 667 26.29 11.61 -21.85
CA GLU A 667 27.33 10.73 -22.41
C GLU A 667 27.66 11.07 -23.88
N HIS A 668 26.74 11.68 -24.62
CA HIS A 668 26.95 12.06 -26.03
C HIS A 668 27.10 13.57 -26.26
N SER A 669 27.47 14.33 -25.22
CA SER A 669 27.60 15.80 -25.25
C SER A 669 28.62 16.35 -26.26
N GLU A 670 29.50 15.52 -26.83
CA GLU A 670 30.42 15.91 -27.90
C GLU A 670 29.82 15.82 -29.32
N THR A 671 28.62 15.24 -29.45
CA THR A 671 27.95 14.98 -30.73
C THR A 671 26.47 15.39 -30.68
N ASP A 672 26.12 16.48 -31.37
CA ASP A 672 24.74 17.02 -31.48
C ASP A 672 23.72 16.07 -32.17
N VAL A 673 24.13 14.85 -32.53
CA VAL A 673 23.32 13.88 -33.29
C VAL A 673 22.08 13.43 -32.51
N TYR A 674 22.16 13.34 -31.19
CA TYR A 674 21.08 12.83 -30.35
C TYR A 674 20.27 13.92 -29.65
N ASP A 675 20.76 15.16 -29.61
CA ASP A 675 20.17 16.25 -28.82
C ASP A 675 18.75 16.60 -29.28
N THR A 676 18.53 16.71 -30.59
CA THR A 676 17.18 16.97 -31.13
C THR A 676 16.22 15.83 -30.80
N LEU A 677 16.67 14.57 -30.90
CA LEU A 677 15.82 13.41 -30.62
C LEU A 677 15.47 13.29 -29.13
N VAL A 678 16.41 13.62 -28.24
CA VAL A 678 16.18 13.65 -26.79
C VAL A 678 15.25 14.81 -26.45
N PHE A 679 15.42 15.98 -27.07
CA PHE A 679 14.51 17.11 -26.88
C PHE A 679 13.08 16.78 -27.31
N ASP A 680 12.89 16.21 -28.51
CA ASP A 680 11.59 15.78 -29.00
C ASP A 680 10.93 14.76 -28.06
N ALA A 681 11.72 13.81 -27.54
CA ALA A 681 11.26 12.85 -26.53
C ALA A 681 10.84 13.50 -25.21
N LEU A 682 11.58 14.51 -24.73
CA LEU A 682 11.22 15.26 -23.52
C LEU A 682 9.94 16.08 -23.74
N VAL A 683 9.80 16.75 -24.88
CA VAL A 683 8.58 17.48 -25.25
C VAL A 683 7.38 16.53 -25.31
N PHE A 684 7.56 15.33 -25.87
CA PHE A 684 6.53 14.30 -25.87
C PHE A 684 6.11 13.88 -24.45
N ILE A 685 7.07 13.62 -23.55
CA ILE A 685 6.79 13.25 -22.15
C ILE A 685 6.05 14.39 -21.42
N VAL A 686 6.50 15.64 -21.56
CA VAL A 686 5.83 16.79 -20.94
C VAL A 686 4.41 16.97 -21.48
N SER A 687 4.22 16.78 -22.80
CA SER A 687 2.90 16.83 -23.43
C SER A 687 1.97 15.72 -22.92
N LEU A 688 2.50 14.52 -22.65
CA LEU A 688 1.74 13.43 -22.03
C LEU A 688 1.31 13.77 -20.60
N VAL A 689 2.20 14.31 -19.77
CA VAL A 689 1.88 14.68 -18.38
C VAL A 689 0.92 15.88 -18.31
N ALA A 690 0.93 16.75 -19.32
CA ALA A 690 -0.03 17.85 -19.47
C ALA A 690 -1.43 17.39 -19.92
N ASP A 691 -1.60 16.16 -20.44
CA ASP A 691 -2.91 15.61 -20.77
C ASP A 691 -3.75 15.45 -19.49
N ARG A 692 -5.04 15.80 -19.57
CA ARG A 692 -6.02 15.62 -18.48
C ARG A 692 -6.07 14.19 -17.98
N LYS A 693 -5.79 13.20 -18.83
CA LYS A 693 -5.74 11.78 -18.44
C LYS A 693 -4.64 11.47 -17.43
N PHE A 694 -3.53 12.21 -17.48
CA PHE A 694 -2.33 11.96 -16.71
C PHE A 694 -1.96 13.12 -15.79
N GLN A 695 -2.88 14.05 -15.56
CA GLN A 695 -2.63 15.26 -14.79
C GLN A 695 -2.13 14.96 -13.37
N HIS A 696 -2.55 13.84 -12.78
CA HIS A 696 -2.09 13.39 -11.46
C HIS A 696 -0.59 13.04 -11.42
N PHE A 697 0.06 12.82 -12.56
CA PHE A 697 1.50 12.60 -12.67
C PHE A 697 2.32 13.90 -12.75
N ASN A 698 1.69 15.08 -12.77
CA ASN A 698 2.43 16.35 -12.62
C ASN A 698 3.17 16.40 -11.28
N THR A 699 2.53 15.94 -10.20
CA THR A 699 3.18 15.86 -8.87
C THR A 699 4.36 14.91 -8.88
N VAL A 700 4.28 13.83 -9.66
CA VAL A 700 5.37 12.87 -9.85
C VAL A 700 6.54 13.51 -10.60
N LEU A 701 6.26 14.27 -11.66
CA LEU A 701 7.28 15.00 -12.41
C LEU A 701 7.93 16.10 -11.54
N GLU A 702 7.14 16.85 -10.78
CA GLU A 702 7.64 17.85 -9.83
C GLU A 702 8.53 17.22 -8.76
N ALA A 703 8.13 16.06 -8.21
CA ALA A 703 8.93 15.31 -7.24
C ALA A 703 10.26 14.84 -7.86
N TYR A 704 10.24 14.34 -9.10
CA TYR A 704 11.46 13.97 -9.82
C TYR A 704 12.39 15.18 -10.01
N ILE A 705 11.87 16.33 -10.45
CA ILE A 705 12.64 17.57 -10.62
C ILE A 705 13.24 18.03 -9.29
N CYS A 706 12.46 18.03 -8.20
CA CYS A 706 12.92 18.53 -6.91
C CYS A 706 13.94 17.61 -6.22
N GLN A 707 13.88 16.30 -6.45
CA GLN A 707 14.57 15.32 -5.62
C GLN A 707 15.56 14.42 -6.35
N HIS A 708 15.39 14.19 -7.65
CA HIS A 708 16.16 13.24 -8.44
C HIS A 708 16.96 13.88 -9.57
N PHE A 709 16.48 15.01 -10.12
CA PHE A 709 17.15 15.71 -11.20
C PHE A 709 18.53 16.21 -10.74
N SER A 710 19.57 15.54 -11.26
CA SER A 710 20.98 15.75 -10.89
C SER A 710 21.82 15.93 -12.16
N ALA A 711 21.30 16.58 -13.19
CA ALA A 711 22.02 16.79 -14.45
C ALA A 711 22.73 18.16 -14.43
N THR A 712 24.02 18.16 -14.13
CA THR A 712 24.86 19.38 -14.04
C THR A 712 25.01 20.14 -15.36
N LEU A 713 24.81 19.50 -16.53
CA LEU A 713 24.91 20.15 -17.85
C LEU A 713 23.55 20.60 -18.42
N ALA A 714 22.42 20.09 -17.92
CA ALA A 714 21.10 20.52 -18.39
C ALA A 714 20.70 21.95 -17.95
N TYR A 715 21.51 22.56 -17.07
CA TYR A 715 21.41 23.97 -16.70
C TYR A 715 22.13 24.92 -17.68
N LYS A 716 22.99 24.39 -18.57
CA LYS A 716 23.54 25.15 -19.70
C LYS A 716 22.62 25.01 -20.89
#